data_AF-A0A415V6T1-F1
#
_entry.id   AF-A0A415V6T1-F1
#
_cell.length_a   1.000
_cell.length_b   1.000
_cell.length_c   1.000
_cell.angle_alpha   90.00
_cell.angle_beta   90.00
_cell.angle_gamma   90.00
#
_symmetry.space_group_name_H-M   'P 1'
#
loop_
_entity.id
_entity.type
_entity.pdbx_description
1 polymer ?
#
loop_
_entity_poly.entity_id
_entity_poly.type
_entity_poly.pdbx_seq_one_letter_code
_entity_poly.pdbx_strand_id
1 'polypeptide(L)'
;MSKNMNKDMNGKALGKAKAAGRVATVAAATIAMTGGSLLSPLAAAAQGADGIGAAGATAAVMSPLTSAAAAGAGAGAVSAAQKVADLQAAVDAARAKAAAAKADLEAAAAPYDAAAANQQRAQGVYDAARGASDSAVSAASAGLEKQLGAAQDKADLDVKTLEDAQAALDAAKKNLTDKDEALVAAQKAAANAQSALETAQAAASDATPEAVAAAQAAAEQAASDLEQAKQQAADAQAKLSDARAAADAAAAKQRETQVKLSAAQQAKTAADADVDAAQASYDAAKADLDRAEQGAAGPEYEDAKAKVTAASEALTAAKATQAQREGELAAAEQEATAVEGEVQTAQQAVANQQQVATDAQTKLDDAAAAKTAADAALDQAKADHASALTELADAQVKLSAAKDEKDAADKALNQAKAQKQQADQAVAQAQAKLDAAQATANASAENYRQGAIAFFKSVGANDAANIILNCKLANYNKVGEEVDATSLTNMKQAVVWLKACNEYRASVGLGELKVTYAMMATAIADANFSDTKVAHAQQFNVGENVAWNYGSNPFKQWVDQEKAIFDAAAASLGASGLTGKAAYDFYTAHSSQIDNYAALHGGSSPSVGHYINVINPDYTVTGMGVCTRGTLYGSTQAQTFVYSGQWYKPYNLNPMTVAEYEAALNAWCDALANPEQGVDAVRKELAAAQGVAEDAGNKVNVASQAVAAKQAQVERAAADVDTAAAKASDAQAAVEQKQAVADAAARAVSDARADLSAANAVVAAAQDAVAAKSGELDIAKGKAAAAKRALDAARTGVDEKQDALAAAQDELAAYSADIAAAQRAFDAASSALEDARANQRVAEAELLAAQGDADQAGIDAAATQAELDMAQQAASDADAVVATAQAKSDAAAGRASQLKNAAAALARATEGKATADVALDAAEVAVSDAEYDVVEAGDAVANATAARDASAAAVARLRSVNLAEAIVNGSADDADEALNAKIAAAHDAAERAATAKAELDAAVAATDAVAPAYLEALANYTAAKAELDQAIAELNAEIARQEAAERGNGEQAQTATQVTYQAKHAVATTEIATQQTAMPATGDAFDLLGETFVIGGTVLVAAGVFLSDKRRQLIR
;
A
#
# COMPACT_ATOMS: atom_id res chain seq x y z
N MET A 1 -20.50 -32.57 -28.21
CA MET A 1 -21.12 -33.67 -27.44
C MET A 1 -20.84 -35.00 -28.14
N SER A 2 -20.40 -36.03 -27.43
CA SER A 2 -20.65 -37.45 -27.74
C SER A 2 -20.41 -38.29 -26.47
N LYS A 3 -20.86 -39.55 -26.41
CA LYS A 3 -20.98 -40.32 -25.15
C LYS A 3 -20.40 -41.75 -25.18
N ASN A 4 -19.71 -42.07 -24.08
CA ASN A 4 -19.77 -43.32 -23.28
C ASN A 4 -19.22 -44.69 -23.80
N MET A 5 -18.31 -45.23 -22.97
CA MET A 5 -18.31 -46.57 -22.34
C MET A 5 -17.95 -47.85 -23.13
N ASN A 6 -16.79 -48.44 -22.78
CA ASN A 6 -16.67 -49.74 -22.05
C ASN A 6 -15.17 -50.07 -21.79
N LYS A 7 -14.77 -51.09 -21.01
CA LYS A 7 -15.12 -51.47 -19.61
C LYS A 7 -14.09 -52.50 -19.08
N ASP A 8 -13.86 -52.50 -17.75
CA ASP A 8 -13.12 -53.42 -16.86
C ASP A 8 -12.60 -54.79 -17.36
N MET A 9 -11.39 -55.17 -16.90
CA MET A 9 -11.05 -56.54 -16.42
C MET A 9 -9.95 -56.49 -15.32
N ASN A 10 -9.69 -57.62 -14.64
CA ASN A 10 -9.38 -57.62 -13.18
C ASN A 10 -8.32 -58.67 -12.74
N GLY A 11 -7.74 -58.51 -11.53
CA GLY A 11 -6.86 -59.49 -10.82
C GLY A 11 -5.39 -59.03 -10.68
N LYS A 12 -4.67 -59.04 -9.54
CA LYS A 12 -4.57 -59.87 -8.29
C LYS A 12 -3.93 -61.26 -8.47
N ALA A 13 -3.02 -61.78 -7.61
CA ALA A 13 -2.20 -61.19 -6.52
C ALA A 13 -1.17 -62.21 -5.92
N LEU A 14 -0.32 -61.74 -4.96
CA LEU A 14 0.28 -62.43 -3.78
C LEU A 14 1.54 -63.37 -3.87
N GLY A 15 2.48 -63.16 -2.91
CA GLY A 15 3.48 -64.14 -2.38
C GLY A 15 4.96 -63.67 -2.42
N LYS A 16 5.62 -63.12 -1.38
CA LYS A 16 6.12 -63.67 -0.07
C LYS A 16 7.29 -64.70 -0.19
N ALA A 17 8.38 -64.68 0.61
CA ALA A 17 8.93 -63.73 1.62
C ALA A 17 10.35 -64.15 2.14
N LYS A 18 10.94 -63.35 3.07
CA LYS A 18 12.16 -63.57 3.94
C LYS A 18 13.56 -63.30 3.34
N ALA A 19 14.59 -62.85 4.12
CA ALA A 19 14.60 -62.18 5.45
C ALA A 19 16.00 -61.60 5.85
N ALA A 20 15.97 -60.59 6.75
CA ALA A 20 17.00 -60.15 7.73
C ALA A 20 18.31 -59.44 7.25
N GLY A 21 18.80 -58.39 7.93
CA GLY A 21 18.14 -57.53 8.95
C GLY A 21 19.06 -56.77 9.93
N ARG A 22 18.49 -55.74 10.59
CA ARG A 22 19.07 -54.87 11.68
C ARG A 22 20.24 -53.96 11.21
N VAL A 23 20.50 -52.77 11.75
CA VAL A 23 20.11 -52.02 12.98
C VAL A 23 19.83 -50.54 12.58
N ALA A 24 18.88 -49.76 13.14
CA ALA A 24 17.63 -50.04 13.85
C ALA A 24 16.72 -48.78 13.95
N THR A 25 15.42 -49.03 14.11
CA THR A 25 14.37 -48.24 14.82
C THR A 25 14.30 -46.71 14.74
N VAL A 26 13.33 -46.23 13.95
CA VAL A 26 12.61 -44.95 14.12
C VAL A 26 11.29 -45.20 14.84
N ALA A 27 10.80 -44.25 15.66
CA ALA A 27 9.37 -44.13 15.98
C ALA A 27 9.02 -42.69 16.42
N ALA A 28 7.93 -42.14 15.89
CA ALA A 28 7.31 -40.91 16.36
C ALA A 28 5.78 -41.11 16.42
N ALA A 29 5.13 -40.68 17.50
CA ALA A 29 3.70 -40.37 17.55
C ALA A 29 3.35 -39.63 18.86
N THR A 30 2.52 -38.60 18.74
CA THR A 30 1.95 -37.81 19.84
C THR A 30 0.90 -38.59 20.62
N ILE A 31 0.83 -38.43 21.95
CA ILE A 31 -0.41 -38.38 22.75
C ILE A 31 -0.11 -37.82 24.15
N ALA A 32 -1.12 -37.20 24.78
CA ALA A 32 -0.98 -36.41 26.00
C ALA A 32 -0.97 -37.23 27.31
N MET A 33 -0.56 -36.58 28.41
CA MET A 33 -1.06 -36.89 29.75
C MET A 33 -1.19 -35.61 30.60
N THR A 34 -2.39 -35.42 31.15
CA THR A 34 -2.73 -34.45 32.20
C THR A 34 -2.66 -35.14 33.58
N GLY A 35 -2.22 -34.47 34.65
CA GLY A 35 -2.44 -35.02 36.00
C GLY A 35 -1.70 -34.40 37.19
N GLY A 36 -2.35 -33.45 37.87
CA GLY A 36 -2.76 -33.65 39.27
C GLY A 36 -1.75 -33.63 40.43
N SER A 37 -1.88 -32.57 41.25
CA SER A 37 -2.19 -32.67 42.70
C SER A 37 -1.12 -33.07 43.74
N LEU A 38 -0.63 -32.05 44.45
CA LEU A 38 -0.95 -31.72 45.86
C LEU A 38 -0.82 -32.76 47.00
N LEU A 39 -0.20 -32.28 48.09
CA LEU A 39 -0.45 -32.57 49.53
C LEU A 39 -0.17 -33.99 50.09
N SER A 40 0.61 -34.06 51.18
CA SER A 40 0.11 -34.38 52.54
C SER A 40 1.22 -34.39 53.63
N PRO A 41 0.89 -34.36 54.95
CA PRO A 41 1.87 -34.09 56.02
C PRO A 41 2.06 -35.21 57.08
N LEU A 42 3.02 -34.96 57.98
CA LEU A 42 3.11 -35.34 59.41
C LEU A 42 3.42 -36.80 59.86
N ALA A 43 4.50 -36.90 60.66
CA ALA A 43 4.73 -37.76 61.84
C ALA A 43 4.73 -39.31 61.76
N ALA A 44 5.88 -39.94 62.10
CA ALA A 44 6.12 -40.67 63.38
C ALA A 44 7.05 -41.92 63.29
N ALA A 45 7.86 -42.10 64.35
CA ALA A 45 8.36 -43.36 64.93
C ALA A 45 9.29 -44.36 64.15
N ALA A 46 10.60 -44.15 64.33
CA ALA A 46 11.59 -45.07 64.96
C ALA A 46 12.04 -46.43 64.34
N GLN A 47 13.28 -46.81 64.74
CA GLN A 47 14.04 -48.06 64.50
C GLN A 47 14.62 -48.25 63.08
N GLY A 48 15.87 -48.71 62.87
CA GLY A 48 17.00 -48.94 63.80
C GLY A 48 18.12 -49.82 63.18
N ALA A 49 19.38 -49.65 63.63
CA ALA A 49 20.62 -50.42 63.26
C ALA A 49 21.05 -50.37 61.76
N ASP A 50 22.30 -50.54 61.33
CA ASP A 50 23.67 -50.46 61.90
C ASP A 50 24.67 -50.33 60.69
N GLY A 51 25.97 -50.04 60.79
CA GLY A 51 26.89 -49.79 61.91
C GLY A 51 28.36 -49.87 61.44
N ILE A 52 29.35 -49.67 62.35
CA ILE A 52 30.83 -49.74 62.13
C ILE A 52 31.43 -48.58 61.28
N GLY A 53 32.48 -47.85 61.70
CA GLY A 53 33.17 -47.81 63.00
C GLY A 53 34.58 -47.16 62.97
N ALA A 54 35.14 -46.91 64.17
CA ALA A 54 36.55 -46.56 64.50
C ALA A 54 37.10 -45.15 64.10
N ALA A 55 37.96 -44.48 64.88
CA ALA A 55 38.35 -44.68 66.31
C ALA A 55 39.11 -43.47 66.93
N GLY A 56 38.96 -43.29 68.26
CA GLY A 56 39.84 -42.50 69.15
C GLY A 56 39.57 -40.98 69.20
N ALA A 57 39.81 -40.23 70.29
CA ALA A 57 40.15 -40.54 71.70
C ALA A 57 40.00 -39.20 72.50
N THR A 58 39.90 -39.04 73.83
CA THR A 58 40.02 -39.86 75.08
C THR A 58 39.32 -39.03 76.23
N ALA A 59 39.09 -39.44 77.49
CA ALA A 59 39.48 -40.61 78.30
C ALA A 59 38.47 -41.02 79.41
N ALA A 60 38.50 -40.36 80.59
CA ALA A 60 37.87 -40.76 81.86
C ALA A 60 37.29 -39.52 82.60
N VAL A 61 36.47 -39.57 83.67
CA VAL A 61 36.55 -40.42 84.88
C VAL A 61 35.17 -40.84 85.45
N MET A 62 35.01 -42.16 85.60
CA MET A 62 34.23 -42.94 86.59
C MET A 62 32.83 -42.50 87.09
N SER A 63 31.84 -43.31 86.70
CA SER A 63 30.79 -43.82 87.61
C SER A 63 31.37 -44.96 88.51
N PRO A 64 30.72 -45.38 89.61
CA PRO A 64 29.64 -46.38 89.47
C PRO A 64 28.50 -46.32 90.51
N LEU A 65 27.38 -46.99 90.21
CA LEU A 65 26.45 -47.50 91.22
C LEU A 65 27.07 -48.71 91.94
N THR A 66 26.72 -48.97 93.20
CA THR A 66 26.03 -50.22 93.62
C THR A 66 25.60 -50.21 95.09
N SER A 67 24.69 -51.12 95.43
CA SER A 67 24.03 -51.27 96.73
C SER A 67 24.79 -52.15 97.74
N ALA A 68 24.74 -51.78 99.03
CA ALA A 68 24.88 -52.69 100.17
C ALA A 68 24.03 -52.17 101.35
N ALA A 69 23.77 -52.99 102.37
CA ALA A 69 22.71 -52.72 103.36
C ALA A 69 23.04 -53.08 104.82
N ALA A 70 22.22 -52.48 105.71
CA ALA A 70 21.86 -52.91 107.07
C ALA A 70 22.73 -52.50 108.29
N ALA A 71 22.00 -52.31 109.40
CA ALA A 71 22.39 -52.05 110.79
C ALA A 71 22.87 -50.61 111.16
N GLY A 72 22.16 -49.84 111.99
CA GLY A 72 20.81 -50.09 112.55
C GLY A 72 20.33 -49.09 113.61
N ALA A 73 19.04 -49.18 113.95
CA ALA A 73 18.35 -48.64 115.12
C ALA A 73 18.52 -47.14 115.47
N GLY A 74 17.51 -46.33 115.10
CA GLY A 74 17.28 -44.99 115.65
C GLY A 74 15.92 -44.45 115.20
N ALA A 75 15.01 -44.17 116.15
CA ALA A 75 13.68 -43.65 115.85
C ALA A 75 13.66 -42.11 115.92
N GLY A 76 13.04 -41.48 114.92
CA GLY A 76 12.82 -40.03 114.89
C GLY A 76 11.95 -39.64 113.71
N ALA A 77 10.90 -38.85 113.95
CA ALA A 77 10.09 -38.28 112.87
C ALA A 77 10.85 -37.09 112.26
N VAL A 78 11.05 -37.12 110.94
CA VAL A 78 11.53 -35.93 110.21
C VAL A 78 10.43 -34.88 110.25
N SER A 79 10.73 -33.70 110.79
CA SER A 79 9.75 -32.63 110.94
C SER A 79 9.41 -32.00 109.59
N ALA A 80 8.17 -31.49 109.49
CA ALA A 80 7.62 -30.92 108.27
C ALA A 80 8.54 -29.82 107.66
N ALA A 81 9.10 -28.97 108.53
CA ALA A 81 10.03 -27.91 108.17
C ALA A 81 11.30 -28.38 107.42
N GLN A 82 11.82 -29.58 107.72
CA GLN A 82 13.00 -30.10 107.01
C GLN A 82 12.68 -30.35 105.53
N LYS A 83 11.51 -30.90 105.24
CA LYS A 83 11.11 -31.21 103.86
C LYS A 83 10.82 -29.93 103.03
N VAL A 84 10.36 -28.85 103.67
CA VAL A 84 10.29 -27.53 103.02
C VAL A 84 11.68 -26.96 102.77
N ALA A 85 12.64 -27.14 103.69
CA ALA A 85 14.03 -26.73 103.46
C ALA A 85 14.69 -27.52 102.30
N ASP A 86 14.44 -28.83 102.21
CA ASP A 86 14.95 -29.69 101.14
C ASP A 86 14.35 -29.30 99.76
N LEU A 87 13.04 -28.98 99.70
CA LEU A 87 12.39 -28.48 98.48
C LEU A 87 12.81 -27.03 98.13
N GLN A 88 13.07 -26.18 99.12
CA GLN A 88 13.64 -24.84 98.90
C GLN A 88 15.05 -24.94 98.30
N ALA A 89 15.87 -25.86 98.80
CA ALA A 89 17.18 -26.16 98.22
C ALA A 89 17.06 -26.71 96.78
N ALA A 90 16.03 -27.51 96.47
CA ALA A 90 15.74 -27.95 95.11
C ALA A 90 15.33 -26.78 94.19
N VAL A 91 14.49 -25.86 94.67
CA VAL A 91 14.14 -24.62 93.95
C VAL A 91 15.37 -23.76 93.69
N ASP A 92 16.25 -23.57 94.67
CA ASP A 92 17.45 -22.75 94.49
C ASP A 92 18.51 -23.43 93.61
N ALA A 93 18.60 -24.76 93.61
CA ALA A 93 19.40 -25.53 92.67
C ALA A 93 18.85 -25.45 91.24
N ALA A 94 17.54 -25.60 91.04
CA ALA A 94 16.90 -25.43 89.74
C ALA A 94 17.00 -23.98 89.25
N ARG A 95 16.95 -22.99 90.15
CA ARG A 95 17.15 -21.57 89.86
C ARG A 95 18.59 -21.29 89.44
N ALA A 96 19.58 -21.89 90.09
CA ALA A 96 20.97 -21.82 89.66
C ALA A 96 21.19 -22.47 88.28
N LYS A 97 20.57 -23.63 88.02
CA LYS A 97 20.61 -24.31 86.72
C LYS A 97 19.96 -23.47 85.61
N ALA A 98 18.79 -22.88 85.86
CA ALA A 98 18.12 -21.98 84.91
C ALA A 98 18.91 -20.68 84.68
N ALA A 99 19.57 -20.14 85.71
CA ALA A 99 20.44 -18.97 85.58
C ALA A 99 21.72 -19.29 84.77
N ALA A 100 22.32 -20.45 84.97
CA ALA A 100 23.46 -20.93 84.18
C ALA A 100 23.07 -21.12 82.70
N ALA A 101 22.00 -21.88 82.43
CA ALA A 101 21.52 -22.08 81.06
C ALA A 101 21.07 -20.77 80.38
N LYS A 102 20.62 -19.77 81.15
CA LYS A 102 20.35 -18.41 80.64
C LYS A 102 21.63 -17.67 80.26
N ALA A 103 22.70 -17.79 81.04
CA ALA A 103 24.01 -17.23 80.70
C ALA A 103 24.63 -17.93 79.48
N ASP A 104 24.46 -19.25 79.34
CA ASP A 104 24.87 -20.00 78.16
C ASP A 104 24.08 -19.56 76.91
N LEU A 105 22.77 -19.32 77.04
CA LEU A 105 21.94 -18.74 75.98
C LEU A 105 22.37 -17.31 75.63
N GLU A 106 22.66 -16.45 76.61
CA GLU A 106 23.14 -15.08 76.36
C GLU A 106 24.52 -15.07 75.69
N ALA A 107 25.38 -16.02 76.04
CA ALA A 107 26.68 -16.22 75.37
C ALA A 107 26.55 -16.76 73.94
N ALA A 108 25.57 -17.62 73.67
CA ALA A 108 25.29 -18.17 72.34
C ALA A 108 24.47 -17.21 71.44
N ALA A 109 23.68 -16.32 72.03
CA ALA A 109 22.92 -15.29 71.32
C ALA A 109 23.84 -14.23 70.69
N ALA A 110 24.84 -13.74 71.44
CA ALA A 110 25.75 -12.69 70.94
C ALA A 110 26.40 -12.97 69.56
N PRO A 111 26.97 -14.16 69.26
CA PRO A 111 27.47 -14.48 67.92
C PRO A 111 26.35 -14.73 66.89
N TYR A 112 25.20 -15.27 67.31
CA TYR A 112 24.04 -15.50 66.43
C TYR A 112 23.42 -14.19 65.95
N ASP A 113 23.14 -13.26 66.87
CA ASP A 113 22.59 -11.93 66.57
C ASP A 113 23.55 -11.12 65.70
N ALA A 114 24.86 -11.22 65.95
CA ALA A 114 25.89 -10.58 65.13
C ALA A 114 25.95 -11.15 63.70
N ALA A 115 25.82 -12.48 63.55
CA ALA A 115 25.77 -13.14 62.24
C ALA A 115 24.48 -12.78 61.47
N ALA A 116 23.32 -12.90 62.13
CA ALA A 116 22.02 -12.56 61.55
C ALA A 116 21.92 -11.08 61.14
N ALA A 117 22.43 -10.15 61.96
CA ALA A 117 22.51 -8.74 61.59
C ALA A 117 23.48 -8.47 60.42
N ASN A 118 24.54 -9.27 60.27
CA ASN A 118 25.42 -9.19 59.11
C ASN A 118 24.78 -9.79 57.85
N GLN A 119 24.05 -10.89 57.97
CA GLN A 119 23.25 -11.48 56.89
C GLN A 119 22.17 -10.51 56.40
N GLN A 120 21.43 -9.86 57.31
CA GLN A 120 20.43 -8.86 56.94
C GLN A 120 21.06 -7.64 56.24
N ARG A 121 22.27 -7.21 56.67
CA ARG A 121 23.03 -6.16 55.99
C ARG A 121 23.45 -6.59 54.59
N ALA A 122 24.04 -7.78 54.44
CA ALA A 122 24.49 -8.32 53.15
C ALA A 122 23.31 -8.53 52.18
N GLN A 123 22.15 -8.96 52.68
CA GLN A 123 20.91 -9.06 51.91
C GLN A 123 20.51 -7.69 51.35
N GLY A 124 20.47 -6.65 52.19
CA GLY A 124 20.16 -5.29 51.74
C GLY A 124 21.17 -4.71 50.72
N VAL A 125 22.46 -5.06 50.86
CA VAL A 125 23.50 -4.68 49.89
C VAL A 125 23.31 -5.43 48.55
N TYR A 126 23.02 -6.73 48.59
CA TYR A 126 22.72 -7.53 47.40
C TYR A 126 21.45 -7.06 46.68
N ASP A 127 20.36 -6.80 47.40
CA ASP A 127 19.11 -6.32 46.81
C ASP A 127 19.27 -4.93 46.17
N ALA A 128 20.05 -4.04 46.80
CA ALA A 128 20.39 -2.74 46.23
C ALA A 128 21.30 -2.86 44.98
N ALA A 129 22.32 -3.71 45.02
CA ALA A 129 23.22 -3.96 43.89
C ALA A 129 22.47 -4.62 42.71
N ARG A 130 21.55 -5.55 43.01
CA ARG A 130 20.67 -6.18 42.03
C ARG A 130 19.72 -5.16 41.41
N GLY A 131 19.05 -4.33 42.21
CA GLY A 131 18.18 -3.27 41.70
C GLY A 131 18.91 -2.26 40.81
N ALA A 132 20.17 -1.94 41.14
CA ALA A 132 21.05 -1.15 40.29
C ALA A 132 21.42 -1.86 38.98
N SER A 133 21.71 -3.17 39.02
CA SER A 133 21.95 -4.02 37.84
C SER A 133 20.73 -4.06 36.92
N ASP A 134 19.55 -4.40 37.44
CA ASP A 134 18.30 -4.47 36.67
C ASP A 134 17.94 -3.10 36.05
N SER A 135 18.24 -1.99 36.76
CA SER A 135 18.10 -0.62 36.24
C SER A 135 19.11 -0.29 35.13
N ALA A 136 20.38 -0.69 35.26
CA ALA A 136 21.42 -0.44 34.26
C ALA A 136 21.19 -1.27 32.98
N VAL A 137 20.79 -2.54 33.12
CA VAL A 137 20.33 -3.39 32.01
C VAL A 137 19.16 -2.71 31.28
N SER A 138 18.16 -2.22 32.01
CA SER A 138 17.00 -1.50 31.44
C SER A 138 17.43 -0.23 30.68
N ALA A 139 18.41 0.52 31.20
CA ALA A 139 18.96 1.70 30.53
C ALA A 139 19.74 1.34 29.25
N ALA A 140 20.44 0.21 29.22
CA ALA A 140 21.10 -0.31 28.03
C ALA A 140 20.08 -0.76 26.96
N SER A 141 19.01 -1.45 27.36
CA SER A 141 17.88 -1.83 26.47
C SER A 141 17.24 -0.60 25.82
N ALA A 142 16.85 0.40 26.62
CA ALA A 142 16.30 1.66 26.10
C ALA A 142 17.32 2.46 25.26
N GLY A 143 18.63 2.21 25.44
CA GLY A 143 19.68 2.73 24.57
C GLY A 143 19.68 2.08 23.19
N LEU A 144 19.61 0.75 23.14
CA LEU A 144 19.55 -0.03 21.90
C LEU A 144 18.26 0.23 21.13
N GLU A 145 17.11 0.27 21.80
CA GLU A 145 15.83 0.65 21.20
C GLU A 145 15.88 2.05 20.59
N LYS A 146 16.51 3.02 21.27
CA LYS A 146 16.65 4.39 20.75
C LYS A 146 17.59 4.47 19.54
N GLN A 147 18.72 3.76 19.56
CA GLN A 147 19.61 3.69 18.38
C GLN A 147 18.88 3.03 17.20
N LEU A 148 18.20 1.90 17.44
CA LEU A 148 17.48 1.16 16.42
C LEU A 148 16.33 1.99 15.82
N GLY A 149 15.61 2.74 16.64
CA GLY A 149 14.60 3.70 16.19
C GLY A 149 15.19 4.78 15.28
N ALA A 150 16.25 5.46 15.71
CA ALA A 150 16.89 6.50 14.90
C ALA A 150 17.50 5.97 13.58
N ALA A 151 18.01 4.73 13.57
CA ALA A 151 18.47 4.06 12.36
C ALA A 151 17.31 3.67 11.43
N GLN A 152 16.17 3.24 11.99
CA GLN A 152 14.94 2.94 11.25
C GLN A 152 14.35 4.22 10.63
N ASP A 153 14.20 5.30 11.41
CA ASP A 153 13.74 6.60 10.93
C ASP A 153 14.58 7.11 9.74
N LYS A 154 15.91 6.89 9.80
CA LYS A 154 16.83 7.24 8.71
C LYS A 154 16.70 6.33 7.50
N ALA A 155 16.52 5.02 7.70
CA ALA A 155 16.30 4.08 6.61
C ALA A 155 14.97 4.36 5.88
N ASP A 156 13.90 4.65 6.62
CA ASP A 156 12.58 4.97 6.08
C ASP A 156 12.61 6.32 5.31
N LEU A 157 13.38 7.30 5.80
CA LEU A 157 13.65 8.56 5.09
C LEU A 157 14.46 8.36 3.79
N ASP A 158 15.44 7.45 3.79
CA ASP A 158 16.24 7.15 2.60
C ASP A 158 15.45 6.34 1.56
N VAL A 159 14.56 5.44 2.00
CA VAL A 159 13.57 4.78 1.12
C VAL A 159 12.70 5.83 0.44
N LYS A 160 12.14 6.78 1.20
CA LYS A 160 11.36 7.86 0.59
C LYS A 160 12.20 8.74 -0.35
N THR A 161 13.44 9.04 0.01
CA THR A 161 14.35 9.83 -0.85
C THR A 161 14.63 9.12 -2.17
N LEU A 162 14.70 7.78 -2.15
CA LEU A 162 14.79 6.96 -3.35
C LEU A 162 13.49 6.97 -4.18
N GLU A 163 12.32 6.91 -3.55
CA GLU A 163 11.01 7.05 -4.23
C GLU A 163 10.86 8.42 -4.90
N ASP A 164 11.18 9.51 -4.18
CA ASP A 164 11.15 10.89 -4.70
C ASP A 164 12.14 11.06 -5.88
N ALA A 165 13.35 10.46 -5.80
CA ALA A 165 14.33 10.47 -6.88
C ALA A 165 13.89 9.64 -8.11
N GLN A 166 13.24 8.49 -7.90
CA GLN A 166 12.70 7.66 -8.98
C GLN A 166 11.56 8.38 -9.71
N ALA A 167 10.67 9.06 -8.99
CA ALA A 167 9.64 9.90 -9.58
C ALA A 167 10.23 11.08 -10.39
N ALA A 168 11.33 11.68 -9.92
CA ALA A 168 12.05 12.71 -10.68
C ALA A 168 12.69 12.16 -11.97
N LEU A 169 13.31 10.97 -11.92
CA LEU A 169 13.89 10.31 -13.08
C LEU A 169 12.82 9.93 -14.13
N ASP A 170 11.66 9.44 -13.71
CA ASP A 170 10.57 9.13 -14.65
C ASP A 170 9.91 10.39 -15.23
N ALA A 171 9.86 11.49 -14.47
CA ALA A 171 9.49 12.80 -14.99
C ALA A 171 10.51 13.33 -16.02
N ALA A 172 11.81 13.14 -15.79
CA ALA A 172 12.87 13.51 -16.73
C ALA A 172 12.80 12.70 -18.03
N LYS A 173 12.65 11.36 -17.94
CA LYS A 173 12.46 10.48 -19.12
C LYS A 173 11.24 10.90 -19.93
N LYS A 174 10.14 11.27 -19.25
CA LYS A 174 8.95 11.77 -19.93
C LYS A 174 9.22 13.12 -20.60
N ASN A 175 9.87 14.07 -19.92
CA ASN A 175 10.24 15.36 -20.52
C ASN A 175 11.08 15.14 -21.79
N LEU A 176 12.07 14.24 -21.76
CA LEU A 176 12.86 13.84 -22.93
C LEU A 176 11.97 13.26 -24.05
N THR A 177 11.02 12.38 -23.74
CA THR A 177 10.06 11.84 -24.73
C THR A 177 9.18 12.96 -25.34
N ASP A 178 8.67 13.87 -24.51
CA ASP A 178 7.91 15.05 -24.93
C ASP A 178 8.79 16.01 -25.78
N LYS A 179 10.14 15.99 -25.63
CA LYS A 179 11.08 16.72 -26.52
C LYS A 179 11.36 15.98 -27.82
N ASP A 180 11.54 14.67 -27.79
CA ASP A 180 11.76 13.86 -29.00
C ASP A 180 10.55 13.95 -29.94
N GLU A 181 9.32 13.89 -29.42
CA GLU A 181 8.13 14.14 -30.24
C GLU A 181 8.12 15.56 -30.84
N ALA A 182 8.56 16.57 -30.09
CA ALA A 182 8.69 17.94 -30.58
C ALA A 182 9.80 18.10 -31.63
N LEU A 183 10.93 17.38 -31.47
CA LEU A 183 12.03 17.34 -32.43
C LEU A 183 11.60 16.65 -33.73
N VAL A 184 10.92 15.50 -33.67
CA VAL A 184 10.34 14.84 -34.85
C VAL A 184 9.32 15.75 -35.55
N ALA A 185 8.52 16.50 -34.79
CA ALA A 185 7.61 17.49 -35.37
C ALA A 185 8.35 18.67 -36.04
N ALA A 186 9.45 19.16 -35.44
CA ALA A 186 10.28 20.22 -35.99
C ALA A 186 11.05 19.77 -37.26
N GLN A 187 11.67 18.59 -37.25
CA GLN A 187 12.29 17.96 -38.41
C GLN A 187 11.29 17.82 -39.57
N LYS A 188 10.07 17.35 -39.28
CA LYS A 188 8.99 17.25 -40.26
C LYS A 188 8.54 18.62 -40.78
N ALA A 189 8.51 19.64 -39.93
CA ALA A 189 8.20 21.02 -40.35
C ALA A 189 9.31 21.60 -41.26
N ALA A 190 10.59 21.40 -40.91
CA ALA A 190 11.74 21.82 -41.71
C ALA A 190 11.81 21.08 -43.06
N ALA A 191 11.53 19.78 -43.09
CA ALA A 191 11.45 19.00 -44.34
C ALA A 191 10.27 19.44 -45.24
N ASN A 192 9.09 19.68 -44.66
CA ASN A 192 7.95 20.24 -45.39
C ASN A 192 8.26 21.64 -45.94
N ALA A 193 8.94 22.48 -45.16
CA ALA A 193 9.35 23.82 -45.58
C ALA A 193 10.45 23.79 -46.66
N GLN A 194 11.37 22.81 -46.61
CA GLN A 194 12.35 22.56 -47.67
C GLN A 194 11.64 22.18 -48.97
N SER A 195 10.72 21.22 -48.95
CA SER A 195 10.00 20.78 -50.15
C SER A 195 9.08 21.89 -50.71
N ALA A 196 8.51 22.73 -49.84
CA ALA A 196 7.77 23.93 -50.25
C ALA A 196 8.68 25.00 -50.88
N LEU A 197 9.90 25.17 -50.37
CA LEU A 197 10.92 26.06 -50.93
C LEU A 197 11.41 25.55 -52.30
N GLU A 198 11.72 24.27 -52.45
CA GLU A 198 12.09 23.63 -53.72
C GLU A 198 10.96 23.76 -54.76
N THR A 199 9.71 23.53 -54.35
CA THR A 199 8.52 23.73 -55.19
C THR A 199 8.39 25.18 -55.65
N ALA A 200 8.62 26.14 -54.76
CA ALA A 200 8.56 27.56 -55.08
C ALA A 200 9.75 28.03 -55.93
N GLN A 201 10.95 27.46 -55.75
CA GLN A 201 12.13 27.70 -56.59
C GLN A 201 11.90 27.16 -58.00
N ALA A 202 11.38 25.94 -58.15
CA ALA A 202 11.02 25.37 -59.45
C ALA A 202 9.97 26.23 -60.17
N ALA A 203 8.92 26.66 -59.46
CA ALA A 203 7.87 27.53 -60.00
C ALA A 203 8.34 28.95 -60.34
N ALA A 204 9.41 29.44 -59.72
CA ALA A 204 9.98 30.78 -59.94
C ALA A 204 11.24 30.79 -60.83
N SER A 205 11.61 29.66 -61.42
CA SER A 205 12.81 29.52 -62.28
C SER A 205 12.83 30.48 -63.48
N ASP A 206 11.67 30.76 -64.09
CA ASP A 206 11.48 31.75 -65.16
C ASP A 206 11.33 33.21 -64.65
N ALA A 207 11.18 33.43 -63.34
CA ALA A 207 10.60 34.65 -62.77
C ALA A 207 11.65 35.67 -62.26
N THR A 208 12.67 35.98 -63.08
CA THR A 208 13.63 37.04 -62.73
C THR A 208 12.98 38.43 -62.76
N PRO A 209 13.52 39.43 -62.03
CA PRO A 209 13.02 40.81 -62.08
C PRO A 209 12.95 41.38 -63.50
N GLU A 210 13.94 41.04 -64.34
CA GLU A 210 14.03 41.43 -65.74
C GLU A 210 12.97 40.73 -66.60
N ALA A 211 12.72 39.44 -66.36
CA ALA A 211 11.68 38.67 -67.06
C ALA A 211 10.27 39.18 -66.73
N VAL A 212 10.00 39.54 -65.47
CA VAL A 212 8.74 40.18 -65.05
C VAL A 212 8.56 41.54 -65.73
N ALA A 213 9.60 42.38 -65.75
CA ALA A 213 9.56 43.69 -66.41
C ALA A 213 9.36 43.56 -67.94
N ALA A 214 10.06 42.63 -68.58
CA ALA A 214 9.94 42.38 -70.02
C ALA A 214 8.56 41.85 -70.42
N ALA A 215 7.99 40.92 -69.64
CA ALA A 215 6.63 40.42 -69.87
C ALA A 215 5.57 41.52 -69.71
N GLN A 216 5.78 42.46 -68.77
CA GLN A 216 4.85 43.58 -68.55
C GLN A 216 4.92 44.60 -69.70
N ALA A 217 6.12 44.96 -70.16
CA ALA A 217 6.30 45.84 -71.33
C ALA A 217 5.76 45.20 -72.63
N ALA A 218 5.90 43.88 -72.81
CA ALA A 218 5.35 43.16 -73.96
C ALA A 218 3.81 43.18 -73.99
N ALA A 219 3.15 43.14 -72.83
CA ALA A 219 1.69 43.27 -72.75
C ALA A 219 1.19 44.68 -73.12
N GLU A 220 1.93 45.72 -72.72
CA GLU A 220 1.62 47.11 -73.08
C GLU A 220 1.76 47.37 -74.59
N GLN A 221 2.80 46.81 -75.23
CA GLN A 221 2.96 46.88 -76.69
C GLN A 221 1.85 46.11 -77.44
N ALA A 222 1.54 44.88 -77.04
CA ALA A 222 0.54 44.05 -77.71
C ALA A 222 -0.87 44.67 -77.68
N ALA A 223 -1.21 45.41 -76.63
CA ALA A 223 -2.46 46.17 -76.54
C ALA A 223 -2.50 47.35 -77.53
N SER A 224 -1.35 47.99 -77.82
CA SER A 224 -1.27 49.06 -78.83
C SER A 224 -1.41 48.53 -80.26
N ASP A 225 -0.80 47.38 -80.56
CA ASP A 225 -0.81 46.79 -81.91
C ASP A 225 -2.22 46.32 -82.32
N LEU A 226 -2.98 45.81 -81.35
CA LEU A 226 -4.40 45.42 -81.51
C LEU A 226 -5.29 46.58 -81.97
N GLU A 227 -5.08 47.79 -81.46
CA GLU A 227 -5.94 48.93 -81.80
C GLU A 227 -5.64 49.47 -83.22
N GLN A 228 -4.39 49.38 -83.68
CA GLN A 228 -4.05 49.70 -85.07
C GLN A 228 -4.69 48.72 -86.06
N ALA A 229 -4.73 47.43 -85.74
CA ALA A 229 -5.32 46.40 -86.60
C ALA A 229 -6.82 46.66 -86.86
N LYS A 230 -7.59 47.07 -85.84
CA LYS A 230 -9.02 47.39 -85.96
C LYS A 230 -9.29 48.53 -86.95
N GLN A 231 -8.46 49.58 -86.91
CA GLN A 231 -8.63 50.75 -87.79
C GLN A 231 -8.41 50.38 -89.27
N GLN A 232 -7.44 49.51 -89.56
CA GLN A 232 -7.13 49.12 -90.94
C GLN A 232 -8.23 48.28 -91.61
N ALA A 233 -9.00 47.50 -90.84
CA ALA A 233 -10.12 46.72 -91.36
C ALA A 233 -11.29 47.62 -91.84
N ALA A 234 -11.61 48.67 -91.08
CA ALA A 234 -12.67 49.62 -91.44
C ALA A 234 -12.41 50.33 -92.79
N ASP A 235 -11.16 50.69 -93.07
CA ASP A 235 -10.75 51.37 -94.31
C ASP A 235 -10.80 50.46 -95.55
N ALA A 236 -10.86 49.14 -95.38
CA ALA A 236 -10.92 48.17 -96.47
C ALA A 236 -12.35 48.00 -97.02
N GLN A 237 -13.36 47.88 -96.13
CA GLN A 237 -14.75 47.63 -96.54
C GLN A 237 -15.40 48.78 -97.30
N ALA A 238 -14.96 50.03 -97.10
CA ALA A 238 -15.46 51.18 -97.85
C ALA A 238 -15.22 51.06 -99.38
N LYS A 239 -14.02 50.62 -99.77
CA LYS A 239 -13.57 50.58 -101.19
C LYS A 239 -14.30 49.55 -102.04
N LEU A 240 -14.86 48.51 -101.42
CA LEU A 240 -15.62 47.46 -102.11
C LEU A 240 -16.97 47.96 -102.67
N SER A 241 -17.54 49.02 -102.10
CA SER A 241 -18.83 49.55 -102.53
C SER A 241 -18.77 50.25 -103.89
N ASP A 242 -17.69 50.99 -104.15
CA ASP A 242 -17.58 51.86 -105.33
C ASP A 242 -17.35 51.07 -106.63
N ALA A 243 -16.58 49.98 -106.56
CA ALA A 243 -16.23 49.15 -107.72
C ALA A 243 -17.47 48.51 -108.40
N ARG A 244 -18.54 48.23 -107.66
CA ARG A 244 -19.75 47.57 -108.21
C ARG A 244 -20.53 48.42 -109.21
N ALA A 245 -20.44 49.75 -109.13
CA ALA A 245 -21.25 50.64 -109.98
C ALA A 245 -20.72 50.78 -111.42
N ALA A 246 -19.47 50.38 -111.68
CA ALA A 246 -18.81 50.61 -112.97
C ALA A 246 -19.08 49.51 -114.03
N ALA A 247 -19.38 48.28 -113.60
CA ALA A 247 -19.42 47.12 -114.50
C ALA A 247 -20.64 47.09 -115.45
N ASP A 248 -21.83 47.43 -114.96
CA ASP A 248 -23.10 47.27 -115.70
C ASP A 248 -23.18 48.12 -117.00
N ALA A 249 -22.41 49.20 -117.10
CA ALA A 249 -22.46 50.11 -118.24
C ALA A 249 -21.83 49.55 -119.54
N ALA A 250 -20.89 48.61 -119.44
CA ALA A 250 -20.10 48.14 -120.59
C ALA A 250 -20.88 47.20 -121.53
N ALA A 251 -21.75 46.35 -120.97
CA ALA A 251 -22.34 45.20 -121.67
C ALA A 251 -23.33 45.55 -122.81
N ALA A 252 -23.75 46.81 -122.95
CA ALA A 252 -24.75 47.21 -123.94
C ALA A 252 -24.20 47.34 -125.38
N LYS A 253 -22.90 47.65 -125.54
CA LYS A 253 -22.33 48.15 -126.81
C LYS A 253 -21.89 47.07 -127.81
N GLN A 254 -21.86 45.80 -127.39
CA GLN A 254 -21.18 44.71 -128.09
C GLN A 254 -21.94 44.10 -129.28
N ARG A 255 -23.27 44.28 -129.38
CA ARG A 255 -24.12 43.45 -130.28
C ARG A 255 -24.28 43.96 -131.72
N GLU A 256 -23.75 45.12 -132.07
CA GLU A 256 -24.10 45.82 -133.32
C GLU A 256 -23.10 45.57 -134.49
N THR A 257 -21.87 45.15 -134.20
CA THR A 257 -20.76 45.08 -135.19
C THR A 257 -20.69 43.78 -136.01
N GLN A 258 -21.27 42.67 -135.53
CA GLN A 258 -21.00 41.31 -136.04
C GLN A 258 -21.39 41.04 -137.52
N VAL A 259 -22.33 41.81 -138.10
CA VAL A 259 -23.01 41.45 -139.36
C VAL A 259 -22.17 41.69 -140.63
N LYS A 260 -21.10 42.50 -140.57
CA LYS A 260 -20.35 42.95 -141.76
C LYS A 260 -19.25 42.00 -142.25
N LEU A 261 -18.78 41.07 -141.42
CA LEU A 261 -17.53 40.32 -141.67
C LEU A 261 -17.61 39.32 -142.84
N SER A 262 -18.78 38.71 -143.07
CA SER A 262 -18.93 37.52 -143.93
C SER A 262 -18.73 37.73 -145.44
N ALA A 263 -18.55 38.96 -145.92
CA ALA A 263 -18.48 39.28 -147.35
C ALA A 263 -17.07 39.18 -147.96
N ALA A 264 -16.01 39.35 -147.17
CA ALA A 264 -14.63 39.48 -147.69
C ALA A 264 -13.99 38.15 -148.15
N GLN A 265 -14.55 37.01 -147.77
CA GLN A 265 -13.86 35.71 -147.83
C GLN A 265 -13.63 35.13 -149.25
N GLN A 266 -14.35 35.60 -150.27
CA GLN A 266 -14.34 34.97 -151.61
C GLN A 266 -13.17 35.36 -152.53
N ALA A 267 -12.36 36.37 -152.18
CA ALA A 267 -11.33 36.90 -153.08
C ALA A 267 -9.99 36.11 -153.09
N LYS A 268 -9.70 35.31 -152.06
CA LYS A 268 -8.34 34.76 -151.81
C LYS A 268 -7.85 33.71 -152.83
N THR A 269 -8.77 32.97 -153.45
CA THR A 269 -8.48 31.70 -154.16
C THR A 269 -7.72 31.85 -155.49
N ALA A 270 -7.43 33.06 -155.95
CA ALA A 270 -6.77 33.31 -157.24
C ALA A 270 -5.23 33.45 -157.17
N ALA A 271 -4.64 33.53 -155.96
CA ALA A 271 -3.24 33.93 -155.78
C ALA A 271 -2.22 32.77 -155.75
N ASP A 272 -2.67 31.52 -155.72
CA ASP A 272 -1.81 30.37 -155.39
C ASP A 272 -1.11 29.71 -156.61
N ALA A 273 -1.13 30.34 -157.79
CA ALA A 273 -0.70 29.73 -159.06
C ALA A 273 0.74 30.06 -159.52
N ASP A 274 1.38 31.12 -159.00
CA ASP A 274 2.66 31.64 -159.53
C ASP A 274 3.92 31.05 -158.86
N VAL A 275 3.78 30.10 -157.92
CA VAL A 275 4.91 29.58 -157.11
C VAL A 275 5.81 28.60 -157.86
N ASP A 276 5.28 27.83 -158.81
CA ASP A 276 5.95 26.65 -159.38
C ASP A 276 7.15 26.96 -160.31
N ALA A 277 7.32 28.22 -160.73
CA ALA A 277 8.35 28.61 -161.71
C ALA A 277 9.77 28.73 -161.13
N ALA A 278 9.92 28.89 -159.81
CA ALA A 278 11.20 29.26 -159.18
C ALA A 278 12.19 28.10 -158.97
N GLN A 279 11.75 26.84 -159.10
CA GLN A 279 12.51 25.65 -158.69
C GLN A 279 13.70 25.31 -159.61
N ALA A 280 13.73 25.78 -160.86
CA ALA A 280 14.61 25.28 -161.92
C ALA A 280 16.07 25.77 -161.89
N SER A 281 16.43 26.71 -161.02
CA SER A 281 17.80 27.29 -160.95
C SER A 281 18.72 26.61 -159.91
N TYR A 282 18.19 25.67 -159.13
CA TYR A 282 18.89 25.00 -158.02
C TYR A 282 19.95 23.99 -158.48
N ASP A 283 19.68 23.22 -159.53
CA ASP A 283 20.46 22.03 -159.89
C ASP A 283 21.85 22.31 -160.50
N ALA A 284 22.11 23.54 -160.96
CA ALA A 284 23.36 23.89 -161.65
C ALA A 284 24.59 23.96 -160.71
N ALA A 285 24.39 24.27 -159.43
CA ALA A 285 25.48 24.55 -158.48
C ALA A 285 26.27 23.31 -158.00
N LYS A 286 25.84 22.09 -158.39
CA LYS A 286 26.39 20.84 -157.84
C LYS A 286 27.64 20.29 -158.56
N ALA A 287 27.97 20.79 -159.76
CA ALA A 287 28.95 20.12 -160.64
C ALA A 287 30.44 20.42 -160.36
N ASP A 288 30.77 21.46 -159.60
CA ASP A 288 32.17 21.91 -159.41
C ASP A 288 32.85 21.37 -158.13
N LEU A 289 32.11 20.65 -157.26
CA LEU A 289 32.64 20.08 -156.01
C LEU A 289 33.62 18.92 -156.26
N ASP A 290 33.32 18.08 -157.26
CA ASP A 290 33.94 16.76 -157.47
C ASP A 290 35.40 16.80 -158.01
N ARG A 291 36.07 17.96 -157.99
CA ARG A 291 37.43 18.16 -158.55
C ARG A 291 38.54 18.34 -157.50
N ALA A 292 38.20 18.41 -156.21
CA ALA A 292 39.16 18.71 -155.14
C ALA A 292 39.94 17.49 -154.57
N GLU A 293 39.57 16.25 -154.93
CA GLU A 293 39.90 15.06 -154.12
C GLU A 293 41.21 14.30 -154.47
N GLN A 294 42.19 14.90 -155.16
CA GLN A 294 43.31 14.13 -155.75
C GLN A 294 44.75 14.55 -155.36
N GLY A 295 45.06 14.57 -154.05
CA GLY A 295 46.40 14.12 -153.61
C GLY A 295 47.04 14.77 -152.37
N ALA A 296 47.43 13.93 -151.40
CA ALA A 296 48.51 14.18 -150.44
C ALA A 296 49.03 12.84 -149.86
N ALA A 297 50.34 12.60 -149.87
CA ALA A 297 50.99 11.48 -149.16
C ALA A 297 52.48 11.78 -148.94
N GLY A 298 52.95 11.74 -147.69
CA GLY A 298 54.33 12.12 -147.32
C GLY A 298 54.74 11.55 -145.95
N PRO A 299 56.05 11.52 -145.65
CA PRO A 299 56.61 10.80 -144.49
C PRO A 299 56.34 11.44 -143.12
N GLU A 300 55.99 12.73 -143.06
CA GLU A 300 55.76 13.47 -141.80
C GLU A 300 54.60 12.89 -140.95
N TYR A 301 53.71 12.10 -141.57
CA TYR A 301 52.52 11.53 -140.93
C TYR A 301 52.81 10.46 -139.86
N GLU A 302 53.88 9.66 -139.99
CA GLU A 302 54.12 8.53 -139.07
C GLU A 302 54.80 8.95 -137.75
N ASP A 303 55.56 10.07 -137.71
CA ASP A 303 56.19 10.55 -136.47
C ASP A 303 55.16 11.13 -135.47
N ALA A 304 54.12 11.82 -135.97
CA ALA A 304 53.02 12.31 -135.12
C ALA A 304 52.24 11.16 -134.47
N LYS A 305 52.08 10.05 -135.20
CA LYS A 305 51.40 8.82 -134.80
C LYS A 305 52.02 8.18 -133.54
N ALA A 306 53.34 8.23 -133.41
CA ALA A 306 54.08 7.64 -132.28
C ALA A 306 53.84 8.40 -130.95
N LYS A 307 53.65 9.72 -130.99
CA LYS A 307 53.39 10.54 -129.78
C LYS A 307 52.05 10.17 -129.11
N VAL A 308 51.01 9.96 -129.92
CA VAL A 308 49.65 9.65 -129.45
C VAL A 308 49.60 8.32 -128.69
N THR A 309 50.36 7.30 -129.13
CA THR A 309 50.43 6.00 -128.42
C THR A 309 50.99 6.16 -127.01
N ALA A 310 52.12 6.87 -126.85
CA ALA A 310 52.77 7.04 -125.55
C ALA A 310 51.89 7.82 -124.53
N ALA A 311 51.13 8.81 -124.99
CA ALA A 311 50.18 9.54 -124.14
C ALA A 311 49.00 8.67 -123.65
N SER A 312 48.52 7.76 -124.50
CA SER A 312 47.40 6.85 -124.19
C SER A 312 47.74 5.82 -123.10
N GLU A 313 48.95 5.27 -123.12
CA GLU A 313 49.42 4.32 -122.10
C GLU A 313 49.55 4.98 -120.72
N ALA A 314 50.05 6.22 -120.66
CA ALA A 314 50.19 6.99 -119.42
C ALA A 314 48.83 7.28 -118.76
N LEU A 315 47.82 7.68 -119.55
CA LEU A 315 46.46 7.92 -119.06
C LEU A 315 45.79 6.63 -118.53
N THR A 316 46.10 5.49 -119.14
CA THR A 316 45.58 4.17 -118.71
C THR A 316 46.13 3.78 -117.33
N ALA A 317 47.43 4.00 -117.09
CA ALA A 317 48.05 3.75 -115.79
C ALA A 317 47.47 4.64 -114.67
N ALA A 318 47.23 5.93 -114.95
CA ALA A 318 46.61 6.85 -114.00
C ALA A 318 45.19 6.39 -113.58
N LYS A 319 44.36 5.96 -114.54
CA LYS A 319 43.00 5.46 -114.27
C LYS A 319 42.98 4.16 -113.46
N ALA A 320 43.96 3.27 -113.66
CA ALA A 320 44.13 2.10 -112.81
C ALA A 320 44.46 2.48 -111.35
N THR A 321 45.29 3.51 -111.13
CA THR A 321 45.59 4.03 -109.79
C THR A 321 44.37 4.66 -109.13
N GLN A 322 43.53 5.41 -109.87
CA GLN A 322 42.26 5.94 -109.34
C GLN A 322 41.36 4.80 -108.85
N ALA A 323 41.10 3.79 -109.68
CA ALA A 323 40.21 2.67 -109.34
C ALA A 323 40.67 1.90 -108.09
N GLN A 324 41.99 1.77 -107.88
CA GLN A 324 42.53 1.20 -106.64
C GLN A 324 42.15 2.05 -105.40
N ARG A 325 42.28 3.37 -105.46
CA ARG A 325 41.95 4.27 -104.33
C ARG A 325 40.44 4.33 -104.04
N GLU A 326 39.59 4.14 -105.05
CA GLU A 326 38.14 4.03 -104.86
C GLU A 326 37.78 2.75 -104.08
N GLY A 327 38.45 1.62 -104.34
CA GLY A 327 38.31 0.39 -103.55
C GLY A 327 38.86 0.50 -102.12
N GLU A 328 40.01 1.18 -101.93
CA GLU A 328 40.60 1.41 -100.61
C GLU A 328 39.73 2.33 -99.72
N LEU A 329 39.09 3.35 -100.31
CA LEU A 329 38.14 4.20 -99.60
C LEU A 329 36.89 3.41 -99.17
N ALA A 330 36.30 2.62 -100.07
CA ALA A 330 35.12 1.82 -99.76
C ALA A 330 35.38 0.81 -98.63
N ALA A 331 36.57 0.20 -98.59
CA ALA A 331 36.97 -0.69 -97.50
C ALA A 331 37.12 0.06 -96.16
N ALA A 332 37.68 1.28 -96.16
CA ALA A 332 37.83 2.08 -94.94
C ALA A 332 36.50 2.66 -94.42
N GLU A 333 35.59 3.06 -95.31
CA GLU A 333 34.23 3.49 -94.95
C GLU A 333 33.39 2.29 -94.42
N GLN A 334 33.60 1.09 -94.94
CA GLN A 334 33.01 -0.15 -94.40
C GLN A 334 33.58 -0.54 -93.03
N GLU A 335 34.90 -0.39 -92.82
CA GLU A 335 35.53 -0.60 -91.50
C GLU A 335 34.94 0.37 -90.45
N ALA A 336 34.84 1.66 -90.78
CA ALA A 336 34.24 2.65 -89.88
C ALA A 336 32.77 2.36 -89.55
N THR A 337 31.98 1.94 -90.54
CA THR A 337 30.56 1.58 -90.36
C THR A 337 30.40 0.37 -89.43
N ALA A 338 31.29 -0.63 -89.52
CA ALA A 338 31.25 -1.80 -88.63
C ALA A 338 31.53 -1.42 -87.17
N VAL A 339 32.58 -0.62 -86.91
CA VAL A 339 32.93 -0.18 -85.56
C VAL A 339 31.86 0.77 -84.98
N GLU A 340 31.17 1.56 -85.81
CA GLU A 340 30.05 2.40 -85.37
C GLU A 340 28.85 1.56 -84.87
N GLY A 341 28.59 0.40 -85.48
CA GLY A 341 27.63 -0.58 -84.98
C GLY A 341 28.07 -1.27 -83.68
N GLU A 342 29.37 -1.49 -83.49
CA GLU A 342 29.91 -2.00 -82.22
C GLU A 342 29.79 -0.95 -81.09
N VAL A 343 30.01 0.33 -81.38
CA VAL A 343 29.79 1.45 -80.44
C VAL A 343 28.32 1.52 -80.02
N GLN A 344 27.36 1.46 -80.95
CA GLN A 344 25.93 1.42 -80.62
C GLN A 344 25.58 0.18 -79.77
N THR A 345 26.18 -0.97 -80.07
CA THR A 345 25.99 -2.21 -79.29
C THR A 345 26.50 -2.04 -77.85
N ALA A 346 27.66 -1.42 -77.67
CA ALA A 346 28.22 -1.13 -76.35
C ALA A 346 27.38 -0.09 -75.57
N GLN A 347 26.87 0.94 -76.26
CA GLN A 347 25.96 1.93 -75.66
C GLN A 347 24.64 1.31 -75.19
N GLN A 348 24.06 0.39 -75.98
CA GLN A 348 22.89 -0.39 -75.54
C GLN A 348 23.20 -1.29 -74.34
N ALA A 349 24.41 -1.86 -74.26
CA ALA A 349 24.84 -2.62 -73.09
C ALA A 349 24.95 -1.74 -71.83
N VAL A 350 25.48 -0.52 -71.94
CA VAL A 350 25.48 0.46 -70.83
C VAL A 350 24.05 0.77 -70.38
N ALA A 351 23.14 1.09 -71.30
CA ALA A 351 21.74 1.38 -70.96
C ALA A 351 21.06 0.20 -70.24
N ASN A 352 21.29 -1.03 -70.70
CA ASN A 352 20.75 -2.24 -70.06
C ASN A 352 21.30 -2.43 -68.63
N GLN A 353 22.59 -2.18 -68.39
CA GLN A 353 23.18 -2.32 -67.05
C GLN A 353 22.79 -1.14 -66.12
N GLN A 354 22.55 0.05 -66.66
CA GLN A 354 21.98 1.17 -65.90
C GLN A 354 20.55 0.87 -65.43
N GLN A 355 19.76 0.14 -66.21
CA GLN A 355 18.48 -0.40 -65.72
C GLN A 355 18.69 -1.41 -64.58
N VAL A 356 19.65 -2.35 -64.71
CA VAL A 356 19.95 -3.32 -63.62
C VAL A 356 20.41 -2.62 -62.33
N ALA A 357 21.22 -1.55 -62.42
CA ALA A 357 21.60 -0.74 -61.27
C ALA A 357 20.40 0.04 -60.68
N THR A 358 19.47 0.49 -61.51
CA THR A 358 18.22 1.14 -61.06
C THR A 358 17.30 0.14 -60.35
N ASP A 359 17.14 -1.06 -60.89
CA ASP A 359 16.38 -2.15 -60.27
C ASP A 359 17.01 -2.60 -58.93
N ALA A 360 18.34 -2.55 -58.81
CA ALA A 360 19.07 -2.82 -57.57
C ALA A 360 18.91 -1.69 -56.55
N GLN A 361 18.87 -0.44 -56.97
CA GLN A 361 18.58 0.71 -56.11
C GLN A 361 17.15 0.61 -55.54
N THR A 362 16.15 0.34 -56.38
CA THR A 362 14.76 0.14 -55.92
C THR A 362 14.65 -0.97 -54.87
N LYS A 363 15.35 -2.10 -55.05
CA LYS A 363 15.39 -3.19 -54.05
C LYS A 363 16.04 -2.76 -52.73
N LEU A 364 17.05 -1.89 -52.77
CA LEU A 364 17.67 -1.34 -51.56
C LEU A 364 16.71 -0.40 -50.83
N ASP A 365 15.97 0.43 -51.58
CA ASP A 365 14.98 1.35 -51.01
C ASP A 365 13.78 0.59 -50.41
N ASP A 366 13.28 -0.44 -51.10
CA ASP A 366 12.28 -1.38 -50.57
C ASP A 366 12.77 -2.09 -49.31
N ALA A 367 14.01 -2.59 -49.29
CA ALA A 367 14.60 -3.25 -48.14
C ALA A 367 14.79 -2.28 -46.95
N ALA A 368 15.16 -1.03 -47.22
CA ALA A 368 15.30 0.01 -46.21
C ALA A 368 13.94 0.39 -45.60
N ALA A 369 12.90 0.56 -46.43
CA ALA A 369 11.54 0.77 -45.97
C ALA A 369 11.01 -0.41 -45.13
N ALA A 370 11.29 -1.64 -45.56
CA ALA A 370 10.94 -2.85 -44.82
C ALA A 370 11.68 -2.94 -43.46
N LYS A 371 12.95 -2.50 -43.38
CA LYS A 371 13.69 -2.42 -42.12
C LYS A 371 13.06 -1.39 -41.19
N THR A 372 12.80 -0.16 -41.65
CA THR A 372 12.16 0.89 -40.84
C THR A 372 10.80 0.43 -40.29
N ALA A 373 10.00 -0.29 -41.10
CA ALA A 373 8.74 -0.87 -40.65
C ALA A 373 8.92 -2.02 -39.62
N ALA A 374 9.98 -2.81 -39.74
CA ALA A 374 10.33 -3.87 -38.78
C ALA A 374 10.86 -3.30 -37.44
N ASP A 375 11.70 -2.27 -37.50
CA ASP A 375 12.20 -1.54 -36.33
C ASP A 375 11.03 -0.91 -35.55
N ALA A 376 10.15 -0.16 -36.22
CA ALA A 376 8.98 0.44 -35.59
C ALA A 376 8.01 -0.60 -34.98
N ALA A 377 7.85 -1.76 -35.62
CA ALA A 377 7.05 -2.86 -35.07
C ALA A 377 7.71 -3.55 -33.87
N LEU A 378 9.05 -3.56 -33.79
CA LEU A 378 9.82 -4.02 -32.63
C LEU A 378 9.71 -3.02 -31.48
N ASP A 379 9.82 -1.72 -31.74
CA ASP A 379 9.77 -0.70 -30.69
C ASP A 379 8.35 -0.55 -30.10
N GLN A 380 7.30 -0.71 -30.92
CA GLN A 380 5.93 -0.88 -30.40
C GLN A 380 5.83 -2.12 -29.50
N ALA A 381 6.39 -3.27 -29.90
CA ALA A 381 6.35 -4.47 -29.06
C ALA A 381 7.10 -4.29 -27.73
N LYS A 382 8.19 -3.51 -27.70
CA LYS A 382 8.91 -3.14 -26.45
C LYS A 382 8.03 -2.26 -25.56
N ALA A 383 7.32 -1.29 -26.12
CA ALA A 383 6.39 -0.42 -25.40
C ALA A 383 5.17 -1.21 -24.85
N ASP A 384 4.64 -2.16 -25.63
CA ASP A 384 3.56 -3.07 -25.21
C ASP A 384 4.03 -3.96 -24.05
N HIS A 385 5.25 -4.52 -24.13
CA HIS A 385 5.86 -5.32 -23.05
C HIS A 385 6.11 -4.50 -21.78
N ALA A 386 6.66 -3.29 -21.90
CA ALA A 386 6.82 -2.38 -20.76
C ALA A 386 5.46 -2.04 -20.10
N SER A 387 4.43 -1.81 -20.91
CA SER A 387 3.06 -1.57 -20.43
C SER A 387 2.48 -2.80 -19.69
N ALA A 388 2.72 -4.01 -20.20
CA ALA A 388 2.29 -5.25 -19.56
C ALA A 388 3.05 -5.54 -18.25
N LEU A 389 4.32 -5.17 -18.15
CA LEU A 389 5.09 -5.22 -16.89
C LEU A 389 4.54 -4.22 -15.86
N THR A 390 4.13 -3.03 -16.29
CA THR A 390 3.43 -2.07 -15.42
C THR A 390 2.10 -2.63 -14.94
N GLU A 391 1.26 -3.20 -15.81
CA GLU A 391 0.01 -3.88 -15.39
C GLU A 391 0.27 -4.98 -14.35
N LEU A 392 1.35 -5.76 -14.51
CA LEU A 392 1.74 -6.82 -13.58
C LEU A 392 2.16 -6.27 -12.21
N ALA A 393 2.98 -5.21 -12.18
CA ALA A 393 3.34 -4.53 -10.92
C ALA A 393 2.09 -3.98 -10.22
N ASP A 394 1.19 -3.35 -10.98
CA ASP A 394 -0.06 -2.78 -10.50
C ASP A 394 -0.99 -3.86 -9.91
N ALA A 395 -1.03 -5.05 -10.51
CA ALA A 395 -1.74 -6.22 -9.99
C ALA A 395 -1.08 -6.78 -8.70
N GLN A 396 0.25 -6.83 -8.64
CA GLN A 396 0.98 -7.30 -7.45
C GLN A 396 0.77 -6.37 -6.25
N VAL A 397 0.74 -5.05 -6.45
CA VAL A 397 0.40 -4.06 -5.41
C VAL A 397 -1.03 -4.28 -4.90
N LYS A 398 -2.01 -4.47 -5.81
CA LYS A 398 -3.40 -4.77 -5.44
C LYS A 398 -3.54 -6.09 -4.67
N LEU A 399 -2.73 -7.11 -5.00
CA LEU A 399 -2.66 -8.37 -4.26
C LEU A 399 -2.04 -8.19 -2.87
N SER A 400 -1.05 -7.32 -2.69
CA SER A 400 -0.53 -6.99 -1.34
C SER A 400 -1.61 -6.31 -0.51
N ALA A 401 -2.19 -5.22 -1.02
CA ALA A 401 -3.24 -4.47 -0.32
C ALA A 401 -4.44 -5.38 0.08
N ALA A 402 -4.85 -6.29 -0.80
CA ALA A 402 -5.91 -7.26 -0.48
C ALA A 402 -5.53 -8.21 0.68
N LYS A 403 -4.26 -8.61 0.80
CA LYS A 403 -3.76 -9.42 1.93
C LYS A 403 -3.73 -8.60 3.21
N ASP A 404 -3.26 -7.36 3.15
CA ASP A 404 -3.21 -6.45 4.31
C ASP A 404 -4.61 -6.16 4.87
N GLU A 405 -5.59 -5.92 3.99
CA GLU A 405 -7.01 -5.78 4.36
C GLU A 405 -7.59 -7.07 4.97
N LYS A 406 -7.20 -8.23 4.45
CA LYS A 406 -7.63 -9.55 4.95
C LYS A 406 -7.02 -9.83 6.34
N ASP A 407 -5.76 -9.48 6.57
CA ASP A 407 -5.10 -9.64 7.87
C ASP A 407 -5.59 -8.61 8.90
N ALA A 408 -6.02 -7.42 8.46
CA ALA A 408 -6.77 -6.47 9.31
C ALA A 408 -8.13 -7.05 9.72
N ALA A 409 -8.85 -7.72 8.81
CA ALA A 409 -10.09 -8.41 9.13
C ALA A 409 -9.89 -9.59 10.11
N ASP A 410 -8.80 -10.37 9.97
CA ASP A 410 -8.46 -11.44 10.91
C ASP A 410 -8.13 -10.89 12.31
N LYS A 411 -7.40 -9.77 12.40
CA LYS A 411 -7.16 -9.07 13.67
C LYS A 411 -8.48 -8.63 14.32
N ALA A 412 -9.41 -8.06 13.55
CA ALA A 412 -10.74 -7.67 14.04
C ALA A 412 -11.59 -8.89 14.49
N LEU A 413 -11.55 -9.99 13.75
CA LEU A 413 -12.22 -11.24 14.13
C LEU A 413 -11.65 -11.82 15.43
N ASN A 414 -10.34 -11.77 15.63
CA ASN A 414 -9.72 -12.24 16.87
C ASN A 414 -10.02 -11.32 18.06
N GLN A 415 -10.09 -10.00 17.87
CA GLN A 415 -10.60 -9.08 18.89
C GLN A 415 -12.08 -9.35 19.24
N ALA A 416 -12.94 -9.59 18.25
CA ALA A 416 -14.34 -9.93 18.49
C ALA A 416 -14.48 -11.26 19.28
N LYS A 417 -13.67 -12.28 18.96
CA LYS A 417 -13.62 -13.55 19.72
C LYS A 417 -13.19 -13.32 21.18
N ALA A 418 -12.18 -12.49 21.42
CA ALA A 418 -11.73 -12.15 22.78
C ALA A 418 -12.80 -11.39 23.57
N GLN A 419 -13.48 -10.42 22.93
CA GLN A 419 -14.63 -9.72 23.53
C GLN A 419 -15.76 -10.68 23.88
N LYS A 420 -16.09 -11.64 22.99
CA LYS A 420 -17.09 -12.66 23.30
C LYS A 420 -16.66 -13.54 24.48
N GLN A 421 -15.41 -13.97 24.54
CA GLN A 421 -14.90 -14.77 25.67
C GLN A 421 -15.01 -14.01 27.00
N GLN A 422 -14.74 -12.70 27.02
CA GLN A 422 -14.94 -11.85 28.20
C GLN A 422 -16.43 -11.71 28.58
N ALA A 423 -17.32 -11.55 27.59
CA ALA A 423 -18.76 -11.48 27.83
C ALA A 423 -19.32 -12.81 28.35
N ASP A 424 -18.88 -13.95 27.80
CA ASP A 424 -19.24 -15.29 28.26
C ASP A 424 -18.78 -15.53 29.72
N GLN A 425 -17.59 -15.02 30.08
CA GLN A 425 -17.12 -15.02 31.48
C GLN A 425 -17.98 -14.12 32.38
N ALA A 426 -18.41 -12.95 31.92
CA ALA A 426 -19.30 -12.07 32.67
C ALA A 426 -20.68 -12.71 32.90
N VAL A 427 -21.22 -13.44 31.92
CA VAL A 427 -22.45 -14.25 32.09
C VAL A 427 -22.26 -15.33 33.15
N ALA A 428 -21.14 -16.06 33.12
CA ALA A 428 -20.84 -17.08 34.13
C ALA A 428 -20.68 -16.50 35.54
N GLN A 429 -20.06 -15.32 35.68
CA GLN A 429 -19.95 -14.60 36.95
C GLN A 429 -21.32 -14.10 37.44
N ALA A 430 -22.16 -13.54 36.56
CA ALA A 430 -23.50 -13.07 36.91
C ALA A 430 -24.43 -14.24 37.31
N GLN A 431 -24.29 -15.41 36.68
CA GLN A 431 -24.99 -16.63 37.10
C GLN A 431 -24.54 -17.07 38.50
N ALA A 432 -23.23 -17.15 38.75
CA ALA A 432 -22.71 -17.51 40.07
C ALA A 432 -23.14 -16.52 41.18
N LYS A 433 -23.24 -15.22 40.87
CA LYS A 433 -23.85 -14.22 41.75
C LYS A 433 -25.34 -14.50 42.01
N LEU A 434 -26.10 -14.88 40.98
CA LEU A 434 -27.54 -15.16 41.10
C LEU A 434 -27.78 -16.38 41.98
N ASP A 435 -26.99 -17.44 41.79
CA ASP A 435 -27.04 -18.66 42.59
C ASP A 435 -26.70 -18.36 44.07
N ALA A 436 -25.68 -17.53 44.32
CA ALA A 436 -25.30 -17.08 45.67
C ALA A 436 -26.35 -16.17 46.32
N ALA A 437 -26.97 -15.26 45.55
CA ALA A 437 -28.05 -14.41 46.02
C ALA A 437 -29.30 -15.24 46.38
N GLN A 438 -29.65 -16.24 45.56
CA GLN A 438 -30.76 -17.15 45.84
C GLN A 438 -30.48 -18.04 47.07
N ALA A 439 -29.24 -18.52 47.23
CA ALA A 439 -28.84 -19.26 48.42
C ALA A 439 -28.95 -18.42 49.71
N THR A 440 -28.50 -17.16 49.65
CA THR A 440 -28.67 -16.19 50.75
C THR A 440 -30.15 -15.92 51.03
N ALA A 441 -30.97 -15.73 49.99
CA ALA A 441 -32.40 -15.47 50.14
C ALA A 441 -33.13 -16.64 50.82
N ASN A 442 -32.86 -17.86 50.37
CA ASN A 442 -33.40 -19.08 50.96
C ASN A 442 -32.96 -19.25 52.43
N ALA A 443 -31.71 -18.92 52.75
CA ALA A 443 -31.19 -18.96 54.12
C ALA A 443 -31.85 -17.92 55.04
N SER A 444 -32.06 -16.68 54.56
CA SER A 444 -32.78 -15.65 55.32
C SER A 444 -34.25 -16.03 55.56
N ALA A 445 -34.93 -16.61 54.57
CA ALA A 445 -36.30 -17.10 54.73
C ALA A 445 -36.42 -18.22 55.78
N GLU A 446 -35.49 -19.19 55.77
CA GLU A 446 -35.46 -20.27 56.77
C GLU A 446 -35.06 -19.77 58.17
N ASN A 447 -34.12 -18.82 58.27
CA ASN A 447 -33.76 -18.16 59.53
C ASN A 447 -34.93 -17.36 60.13
N TYR A 448 -35.68 -16.64 59.29
CA TYR A 448 -36.89 -15.93 59.69
C TYR A 448 -37.94 -16.93 60.22
N ARG A 449 -38.18 -18.02 59.49
CA ARG A 449 -39.10 -19.11 59.87
C ARG A 449 -38.68 -19.81 61.17
N GLN A 450 -37.39 -19.97 61.45
CA GLN A 450 -36.90 -20.52 62.73
C GLN A 450 -37.05 -19.52 63.91
N GLY A 451 -37.28 -18.24 63.65
CA GLY A 451 -37.64 -17.24 64.66
C GLY A 451 -36.69 -17.19 65.85
N ALA A 452 -37.25 -17.37 67.05
CA ALA A 452 -36.51 -17.44 68.32
C ALA A 452 -35.32 -18.41 68.27
N ILE A 453 -35.44 -19.55 67.57
CA ILE A 453 -34.39 -20.56 67.48
C ILE A 453 -33.18 -20.03 66.70
N ALA A 454 -33.39 -19.32 65.59
CA ALA A 454 -32.30 -18.76 64.80
C ALA A 454 -31.71 -17.51 65.46
N PHE A 455 -32.56 -16.63 66.03
CA PHE A 455 -32.11 -15.46 66.79
C PHE A 455 -31.23 -15.85 67.99
N PHE A 456 -31.67 -16.79 68.83
CA PHE A 456 -30.90 -17.22 69.98
C PHE A 456 -29.59 -17.94 69.58
N LYS A 457 -29.54 -18.62 68.43
CA LYS A 457 -28.28 -19.15 67.88
C LYS A 457 -27.35 -18.05 67.38
N SER A 458 -27.85 -17.03 66.68
CA SER A 458 -27.00 -15.97 66.09
C SER A 458 -26.37 -15.05 67.14
N VAL A 459 -27.02 -14.86 68.29
CA VAL A 459 -26.44 -14.19 69.48
C VAL A 459 -25.66 -15.14 70.42
N GLY A 460 -25.40 -16.39 69.99
CA GLY A 460 -24.62 -17.39 70.73
C GLY A 460 -25.35 -18.08 71.90
N ALA A 461 -26.58 -17.67 72.23
CA ALA A 461 -27.43 -18.20 73.29
C ALA A 461 -28.06 -19.57 72.95
N ASN A 462 -27.22 -20.54 72.59
CA ASN A 462 -27.63 -21.90 72.21
C ASN A 462 -28.48 -22.59 73.29
N ASP A 463 -28.23 -22.33 74.58
CA ASP A 463 -29.05 -22.83 75.69
C ASP A 463 -30.51 -22.34 75.63
N ALA A 464 -30.75 -21.10 75.17
CA ALA A 464 -32.10 -20.56 75.02
C ALA A 464 -32.86 -21.20 73.85
N ALA A 465 -32.18 -21.43 72.72
CA ALA A 465 -32.74 -22.24 71.64
C ALA A 465 -33.03 -23.69 72.11
N ASN A 466 -32.13 -24.28 72.91
CA ASN A 466 -32.30 -25.61 73.48
C ASN A 466 -33.49 -25.69 74.45
N ILE A 467 -33.76 -24.65 75.26
CA ILE A 467 -34.94 -24.58 76.13
C ILE A 467 -36.24 -24.69 75.32
N ILE A 468 -36.39 -23.96 74.21
CA ILE A 468 -37.61 -24.05 73.37
C ILE A 468 -37.72 -25.44 72.70
N LEU A 469 -36.61 -26.00 72.23
CA LEU A 469 -36.61 -27.26 71.49
C LEU A 469 -36.81 -28.50 72.37
N ASN A 470 -36.33 -28.48 73.62
CA ASN A 470 -36.22 -29.66 74.48
C ASN A 470 -36.84 -29.50 75.89
N CYS A 471 -37.67 -28.47 76.14
CA CYS A 471 -38.44 -28.40 77.38
C CYS A 471 -39.47 -29.54 77.49
N LYS A 472 -39.93 -29.80 78.72
CA LYS A 472 -40.91 -30.86 79.05
C LYS A 472 -42.19 -30.77 78.22
N LEU A 473 -42.57 -29.58 77.77
CA LEU A 473 -43.79 -29.31 77.00
C LEU A 473 -43.48 -28.84 75.56
N ALA A 474 -42.28 -29.13 75.03
CA ALA A 474 -41.84 -28.65 73.70
C ALA A 474 -42.79 -29.00 72.54
N ASN A 475 -43.60 -30.06 72.66
CA ASN A 475 -44.64 -30.41 71.69
C ASN A 475 -45.70 -29.30 71.46
N TYR A 476 -45.82 -28.33 72.38
CA TYR A 476 -46.69 -27.16 72.23
C TYR A 476 -46.05 -26.02 71.42
N ASN A 477 -44.71 -26.00 71.27
CA ASN A 477 -44.00 -25.02 70.46
C ASN A 477 -44.08 -25.39 68.97
N LYS A 478 -44.59 -24.48 68.14
CA LYS A 478 -44.74 -24.66 66.69
C LYS A 478 -43.80 -23.72 65.93
N VAL A 479 -42.50 -24.00 66.03
CA VAL A 479 -41.43 -23.22 65.39
C VAL A 479 -41.67 -23.15 63.87
N GLY A 480 -42.05 -21.97 63.38
CA GLY A 480 -42.43 -21.70 61.99
C GLY A 480 -43.88 -21.28 61.76
N GLU A 481 -44.73 -21.25 62.80
CA GLU A 481 -46.03 -20.56 62.77
C GLU A 481 -45.85 -19.09 63.20
N GLU A 482 -46.29 -18.12 62.39
CA GLU A 482 -46.25 -16.69 62.76
C GLU A 482 -47.00 -16.36 64.06
N VAL A 483 -48.00 -17.18 64.40
CA VAL A 483 -48.87 -16.99 65.57
C VAL A 483 -48.35 -17.67 66.85
N ASP A 484 -47.28 -18.46 66.74
CA ASP A 484 -46.61 -19.11 67.88
C ASP A 484 -45.67 -18.11 68.60
N ALA A 485 -45.49 -18.24 69.92
CA ALA A 485 -44.64 -17.34 70.69
C ALA A 485 -43.16 -17.35 70.28
N THR A 486 -42.73 -18.32 69.46
CA THR A 486 -41.39 -18.38 68.86
C THR A 486 -41.21 -17.50 67.62
N SER A 487 -42.27 -16.87 67.07
CA SER A 487 -42.16 -15.99 65.90
C SER A 487 -41.51 -14.64 66.25
N LEU A 488 -40.71 -14.07 65.33
CA LEU A 488 -40.07 -12.76 65.55
C LEU A 488 -41.10 -11.65 65.79
N THR A 489 -42.23 -11.73 65.09
CA THR A 489 -43.42 -10.88 65.26
C THR A 489 -43.90 -10.86 66.72
N ASN A 490 -44.10 -12.04 67.31
CA ASN A 490 -44.54 -12.18 68.70
C ASN A 490 -43.44 -11.82 69.72
N MET A 491 -42.17 -12.07 69.40
CA MET A 491 -41.05 -11.63 70.24
C MET A 491 -40.94 -10.10 70.31
N LYS A 492 -41.19 -9.37 69.21
CA LYS A 492 -41.30 -7.90 69.25
C LYS A 492 -42.51 -7.46 70.09
N GLN A 493 -43.64 -8.16 70.01
CA GLN A 493 -44.80 -7.89 70.87
C GLN A 493 -44.52 -8.17 72.37
N ALA A 494 -43.67 -9.15 72.70
CA ALA A 494 -43.22 -9.43 74.05
C ALA A 494 -42.38 -8.29 74.66
N VAL A 495 -41.53 -7.64 73.86
CA VAL A 495 -40.75 -6.45 74.27
C VAL A 495 -41.66 -5.30 74.72
N VAL A 496 -42.80 -5.08 74.03
CA VAL A 496 -43.77 -4.04 74.41
C VAL A 496 -44.29 -4.26 75.84
N TRP A 497 -44.60 -5.51 76.21
CA TRP A 497 -45.09 -5.83 77.55
C TRP A 497 -43.99 -5.83 78.62
N LEU A 498 -42.75 -6.20 78.27
CA LEU A 498 -41.60 -6.04 79.16
C LEU A 498 -41.33 -4.56 79.51
N LYS A 499 -41.45 -3.66 78.52
CA LYS A 499 -41.38 -2.21 78.74
C LYS A 499 -42.49 -1.74 79.69
N ALA A 500 -43.74 -2.14 79.45
CA ALA A 500 -44.87 -1.77 80.31
C ALA A 500 -44.70 -2.28 81.77
N CYS A 501 -44.13 -3.46 81.97
CA CYS A 501 -43.78 -3.97 83.30
C CYS A 501 -42.78 -3.06 84.02
N ASN A 502 -41.70 -2.69 83.34
CA ASN A 502 -40.63 -1.86 83.90
C ASN A 502 -41.03 -0.39 84.08
N GLU A 503 -41.87 0.15 83.20
CA GLU A 503 -42.51 1.46 83.35
C GLU A 503 -43.39 1.50 84.61
N TYR A 504 -44.23 0.47 84.83
CA TYR A 504 -45.03 0.39 86.05
C TYR A 504 -44.15 0.25 87.30
N ARG A 505 -43.14 -0.63 87.29
CA ARG A 505 -42.20 -0.80 88.40
C ARG A 505 -41.47 0.51 88.74
N ALA A 506 -40.99 1.25 87.74
CA ALA A 506 -40.38 2.56 87.95
C ALA A 506 -41.37 3.56 88.58
N SER A 507 -42.64 3.56 88.16
CA SER A 507 -43.68 4.44 88.73
C SER A 507 -43.95 4.19 90.23
N VAL A 508 -43.64 2.98 90.72
CA VAL A 508 -43.75 2.61 92.15
C VAL A 508 -42.39 2.50 92.86
N GLY A 509 -41.32 3.06 92.28
CA GLY A 509 -40.01 3.16 92.92
C GLY A 509 -39.20 1.86 92.97
N LEU A 510 -39.48 0.89 92.10
CA LEU A 510 -38.75 -0.37 91.98
C LEU A 510 -37.75 -0.35 90.82
N GLY A 511 -36.71 -1.19 90.92
CA GLY A 511 -35.70 -1.35 89.86
C GLY A 511 -36.21 -2.09 88.62
N GLU A 512 -35.61 -1.76 87.47
CA GLU A 512 -35.82 -2.45 86.19
C GLU A 512 -35.51 -3.95 86.31
N LEU A 513 -36.45 -4.80 85.88
CA LEU A 513 -36.18 -6.21 85.63
C LEU A 513 -35.39 -6.34 84.32
N LYS A 514 -34.19 -6.91 84.42
CA LYS A 514 -33.37 -7.29 83.27
C LYS A 514 -33.96 -8.52 82.58
N VAL A 515 -33.53 -8.80 81.36
CA VAL A 515 -33.90 -10.03 80.63
C VAL A 515 -32.67 -10.87 80.33
N THR A 516 -32.88 -12.18 80.15
CA THR A 516 -31.89 -13.10 79.57
C THR A 516 -32.56 -13.92 78.47
N TYR A 517 -31.80 -14.33 77.46
CA TYR A 517 -32.32 -15.17 76.37
C TYR A 517 -32.97 -16.46 76.90
N ALA A 518 -32.40 -17.06 77.95
CA ALA A 518 -32.96 -18.24 78.61
C ALA A 518 -34.32 -17.96 79.27
N MET A 519 -34.49 -16.82 79.94
CA MET A 519 -35.77 -16.46 80.57
C MET A 519 -36.85 -16.10 79.54
N MET A 520 -36.46 -15.48 78.42
CA MET A 520 -37.33 -15.29 77.26
C MET A 520 -37.77 -16.63 76.65
N ALA A 521 -36.84 -17.57 76.46
CA ALA A 521 -37.13 -18.92 75.96
C ALA A 521 -38.10 -19.69 76.86
N THR A 522 -37.94 -19.59 78.18
CA THR A 522 -38.86 -20.13 79.20
C THR A 522 -40.26 -19.54 79.03
N ALA A 523 -40.40 -18.21 79.04
CA ALA A 523 -41.69 -17.53 78.92
C ALA A 523 -42.39 -17.82 77.57
N ILE A 524 -41.62 -17.92 76.47
CA ILE A 524 -42.11 -18.32 75.14
C ILE A 524 -42.72 -19.74 75.18
N ALA A 525 -42.01 -20.70 75.78
CA ALA A 525 -42.48 -22.08 75.88
C ALA A 525 -43.71 -22.22 76.79
N ASP A 526 -43.80 -21.41 77.85
CA ASP A 526 -44.95 -21.39 78.76
C ASP A 526 -46.18 -20.73 78.10
N ALA A 527 -46.01 -19.59 77.42
CA ALA A 527 -47.10 -18.93 76.67
C ALA A 527 -47.70 -19.83 75.57
N ASN A 528 -46.88 -20.65 74.90
CA ASN A 528 -47.34 -21.63 73.90
C ASN A 528 -48.12 -22.80 74.50
N PHE A 529 -47.78 -23.25 75.71
CA PHE A 529 -48.60 -24.23 76.43
C PHE A 529 -49.94 -23.62 76.85
N SER A 530 -49.88 -22.44 77.50
CA SER A 530 -51.02 -21.76 78.09
C SER A 530 -52.03 -21.26 77.04
N ASP A 531 -51.61 -20.96 75.81
CA ASP A 531 -52.53 -20.74 74.68
C ASP A 531 -53.56 -21.86 74.54
N THR A 532 -53.16 -23.11 74.82
CA THR A 532 -54.02 -24.29 74.73
C THR A 532 -54.74 -24.66 76.03
N LYS A 533 -54.39 -24.07 77.19
CA LYS A 533 -54.95 -24.42 78.51
C LYS A 533 -54.99 -23.22 79.47
N VAL A 534 -56.11 -23.04 80.17
CA VAL A 534 -56.22 -22.07 81.28
C VAL A 534 -55.47 -22.58 82.52
N ALA A 535 -54.14 -22.58 82.45
CA ALA A 535 -53.26 -23.04 83.50
C ALA A 535 -51.85 -22.44 83.34
N HIS A 536 -51.15 -22.29 84.46
CA HIS A 536 -49.70 -22.13 84.52
C HIS A 536 -49.00 -23.36 83.92
N ALA A 537 -47.87 -23.17 83.23
CA ALA A 537 -47.16 -24.27 82.58
C ALA A 537 -46.42 -25.18 83.57
N GLN A 538 -45.89 -24.60 84.66
CA GLN A 538 -45.21 -25.31 85.77
C GLN A 538 -44.09 -26.29 85.33
N GLN A 539 -43.49 -26.07 84.16
CA GLN A 539 -42.39 -26.90 83.64
C GLN A 539 -41.00 -26.39 84.04
N PHE A 540 -40.90 -25.14 84.50
CA PHE A 540 -39.69 -24.51 85.02
C PHE A 540 -39.91 -24.02 86.45
N ASN A 541 -38.84 -23.95 87.25
CA ASN A 541 -38.88 -23.43 88.62
C ASN A 541 -38.63 -21.92 88.62
N VAL A 542 -39.64 -21.15 88.21
CA VAL A 542 -39.65 -19.68 88.09
C VAL A 542 -40.92 -19.11 88.70
N GLY A 543 -40.94 -17.83 89.03
CA GLY A 543 -42.20 -17.09 89.18
C GLY A 543 -42.86 -16.91 87.81
N GLU A 544 -44.18 -16.96 87.71
CA GLU A 544 -44.93 -16.88 86.45
C GLU A 544 -46.20 -16.04 86.66
N ASN A 545 -46.46 -15.10 85.75
CA ASN A 545 -47.76 -14.49 85.52
C ASN A 545 -48.29 -14.96 84.17
N VAL A 546 -49.58 -15.24 84.06
CA VAL A 546 -50.22 -15.63 82.78
C VAL A 546 -51.52 -14.86 82.56
N ALA A 547 -51.82 -14.53 81.31
CA ALA A 547 -53.06 -13.86 80.92
C ALA A 547 -53.56 -14.39 79.57
N TRP A 548 -54.88 -14.45 79.41
CA TRP A 548 -55.57 -14.69 78.15
C TRP A 548 -56.48 -13.49 77.90
N ASN A 549 -56.20 -12.68 76.87
CA ASN A 549 -56.66 -11.29 76.90
C ASN A 549 -57.04 -10.64 75.55
N TYR A 550 -57.24 -11.43 74.48
CA TYR A 550 -57.65 -10.92 73.16
C TYR A 550 -56.79 -9.76 72.59
N GLY A 551 -55.49 -9.73 72.87
CA GLY A 551 -54.55 -8.71 72.39
C GLY A 551 -54.53 -7.41 73.22
N SER A 552 -55.22 -7.38 74.35
CA SER A 552 -55.22 -6.22 75.25
C SER A 552 -53.98 -6.17 76.15
N ASN A 553 -53.88 -5.12 76.99
CA ASN A 553 -52.76 -4.96 77.92
C ASN A 553 -52.91 -5.92 79.12
N PRO A 554 -51.99 -6.89 79.35
CA PRO A 554 -52.09 -7.84 80.45
C PRO A 554 -51.96 -7.18 81.83
N PHE A 555 -51.28 -6.04 81.95
CA PHE A 555 -51.17 -5.28 83.20
C PHE A 555 -52.51 -4.69 83.66
N LYS A 556 -53.53 -4.59 82.79
CA LYS A 556 -54.90 -4.29 83.25
C LYS A 556 -55.51 -5.39 84.11
N GLN A 557 -55.06 -6.64 83.95
CA GLN A 557 -55.45 -7.77 84.80
C GLN A 557 -54.43 -7.88 85.95
N TRP A 558 -53.15 -8.05 85.62
CA TRP A 558 -52.07 -8.30 86.57
C TRP A 558 -51.77 -7.15 87.54
N VAL A 559 -52.16 -5.91 87.23
CA VAL A 559 -51.88 -4.74 88.08
C VAL A 559 -53.15 -3.96 88.41
N ASP A 560 -53.88 -3.42 87.42
CA ASP A 560 -55.00 -2.51 87.71
C ASP A 560 -56.10 -3.18 88.55
N GLN A 561 -56.49 -4.41 88.20
CA GLN A 561 -57.51 -5.19 88.92
C GLN A 561 -56.97 -5.74 90.24
N GLU A 562 -55.84 -6.45 90.21
CA GLU A 562 -55.29 -7.10 91.40
C GLU A 562 -54.79 -6.11 92.45
N LYS A 563 -54.29 -4.92 92.06
CA LYS A 563 -53.98 -3.86 93.03
C LYS A 563 -55.23 -3.33 93.72
N ALA A 564 -56.37 -3.20 93.03
CA ALA A 564 -57.60 -2.75 93.66
C ALA A 564 -58.09 -3.73 94.74
N ILE A 565 -57.90 -5.03 94.51
CA ILE A 565 -58.18 -6.10 95.51
C ILE A 565 -57.18 -6.00 96.67
N PHE A 566 -55.88 -5.86 96.38
CA PHE A 566 -54.84 -5.69 97.39
C PHE A 566 -55.05 -4.45 98.27
N ASP A 567 -55.37 -3.30 97.69
CA ASP A 567 -55.59 -2.04 98.42
C ASP A 567 -56.84 -2.14 99.32
N ALA A 568 -57.89 -2.83 98.90
CA ALA A 568 -59.06 -3.12 99.72
C ALA A 568 -58.75 -4.11 100.86
N ALA A 569 -57.95 -5.15 100.59
CA ALA A 569 -57.48 -6.09 101.60
C ALA A 569 -56.61 -5.38 102.65
N ALA A 570 -55.63 -4.58 102.22
CA ALA A 570 -54.78 -3.79 103.09
C ALA A 570 -55.58 -2.78 103.94
N ALA A 571 -56.60 -2.13 103.34
CA ALA A 571 -57.49 -1.22 104.08
C ALA A 571 -58.30 -1.96 105.16
N SER A 572 -58.73 -3.20 104.91
CA SER A 572 -59.37 -4.04 105.93
C SER A 572 -58.45 -4.43 107.08
N LEU A 573 -57.13 -4.41 106.85
CA LEU A 573 -56.06 -4.63 107.82
C LEU A 573 -55.48 -3.32 108.40
N GLY A 574 -56.06 -2.16 108.05
CA GLY A 574 -55.69 -0.86 108.61
C GLY A 574 -54.57 -0.09 107.88
N ALA A 575 -54.13 -0.53 106.70
CA ALA A 575 -53.11 0.14 105.90
C ALA A 575 -53.66 0.66 104.57
N SER A 576 -53.15 1.79 104.07
CA SER A 576 -53.61 2.38 102.79
C SER A 576 -52.49 3.15 102.09
N GLY A 577 -52.66 3.43 100.80
CA GLY A 577 -51.67 4.14 99.98
C GLY A 577 -50.39 3.35 99.68
N LEU A 578 -50.39 2.02 99.91
CA LEU A 578 -49.23 1.16 99.71
C LEU A 578 -48.92 0.96 98.21
N THR A 579 -47.64 1.07 97.86
CA THR A 579 -47.10 0.83 96.52
C THR A 579 -45.71 0.19 96.60
N GLY A 580 -45.26 -0.42 95.50
CA GLY A 580 -43.89 -0.92 95.33
C GLY A 580 -43.43 -1.81 96.49
N LYS A 581 -42.21 -1.57 96.99
CA LYS A 581 -41.66 -2.36 98.12
C LYS A 581 -42.55 -2.32 99.36
N ALA A 582 -43.19 -1.19 99.68
CA ALA A 582 -44.03 -1.08 100.87
C ALA A 582 -45.31 -1.93 100.77
N ALA A 583 -45.88 -2.08 99.57
CA ALA A 583 -46.97 -3.01 99.32
C ALA A 583 -46.50 -4.48 99.39
N TYR A 584 -45.32 -4.79 98.85
CA TYR A 584 -44.76 -6.14 98.90
C TYR A 584 -44.40 -6.59 100.33
N ASP A 585 -43.71 -5.74 101.10
CA ASP A 585 -43.36 -6.01 102.50
C ASP A 585 -44.61 -6.22 103.36
N PHE A 586 -45.65 -5.40 103.14
CA PHE A 586 -46.94 -5.56 103.82
C PHE A 586 -47.65 -6.85 103.42
N TYR A 587 -47.61 -7.22 102.13
CA TYR A 587 -48.11 -8.51 101.65
C TYR A 587 -47.39 -9.68 102.32
N THR A 588 -46.05 -9.70 102.31
CA THR A 588 -45.27 -10.80 102.91
C THR A 588 -45.55 -10.98 104.41
N ALA A 589 -45.87 -9.90 105.12
CA ALA A 589 -46.27 -9.95 106.53
C ALA A 589 -47.74 -10.40 106.78
N HIS A 590 -48.62 -10.35 105.77
CA HIS A 590 -50.07 -10.59 105.91
C HIS A 590 -50.66 -11.46 104.80
N SER A 591 -49.84 -12.25 104.09
CA SER A 591 -50.22 -12.92 102.84
C SER A 591 -51.45 -13.81 103.01
N SER A 592 -51.46 -14.65 104.05
CA SER A 592 -52.61 -15.50 104.37
C SER A 592 -53.89 -14.71 104.65
N GLN A 593 -53.84 -13.49 105.16
CA GLN A 593 -55.02 -12.64 105.34
C GLN A 593 -55.47 -12.02 104.00
N ILE A 594 -54.52 -11.57 103.18
CA ILE A 594 -54.79 -10.88 101.91
C ILE A 594 -55.24 -11.87 100.82
N ASP A 595 -54.65 -13.06 100.76
CA ASP A 595 -55.04 -14.13 99.83
C ASP A 595 -56.45 -14.66 100.16
N ASN A 596 -56.78 -14.84 101.45
CA ASN A 596 -58.14 -15.18 101.85
C ASN A 596 -59.13 -14.03 101.56
N TYR A 597 -58.72 -12.76 101.69
CA TYR A 597 -59.55 -11.62 101.27
C TYR A 597 -59.78 -11.65 99.75
N ALA A 598 -58.74 -11.87 98.94
CA ALA A 598 -58.83 -11.97 97.48
C ALA A 598 -59.72 -13.16 97.05
N ALA A 599 -59.60 -14.31 97.71
CA ALA A 599 -60.43 -15.49 97.47
C ALA A 599 -61.92 -15.26 97.79
N LEU A 600 -62.24 -14.41 98.78
CA LEU A 600 -63.62 -14.10 99.20
C LEU A 600 -64.23 -12.89 98.48
N HIS A 601 -63.41 -11.95 97.99
CA HIS A 601 -63.85 -10.63 97.54
C HIS A 601 -63.35 -10.20 96.15
N GLY A 602 -62.39 -10.91 95.54
CA GLY A 602 -61.83 -10.61 94.21
C GLY A 602 -62.73 -10.95 93.02
N GLY A 603 -63.91 -11.52 93.25
CA GLY A 603 -64.91 -11.79 92.23
C GLY A 603 -64.43 -12.78 91.16
N SER A 604 -64.37 -12.35 89.90
CA SER A 604 -63.87 -13.16 88.78
C SER A 604 -62.35 -13.30 88.74
N SER A 605 -61.62 -12.49 89.50
CA SER A 605 -60.15 -12.48 89.56
C SER A 605 -59.71 -12.65 91.03
N PRO A 606 -59.92 -13.82 91.66
CA PRO A 606 -59.76 -14.04 93.10
C PRO A 606 -58.29 -14.20 93.53
N SER A 607 -57.45 -13.21 93.20
CA SER A 607 -55.99 -13.23 93.35
C SER A 607 -55.43 -11.83 93.59
N VAL A 608 -54.24 -11.76 94.19
CA VAL A 608 -53.33 -10.60 94.09
C VAL A 608 -51.92 -11.00 93.59
N GLY A 609 -51.72 -12.29 93.26
CA GLY A 609 -50.40 -12.88 93.05
C GLY A 609 -49.64 -12.32 91.83
N HIS A 610 -50.35 -11.92 90.76
CA HIS A 610 -49.71 -11.32 89.60
C HIS A 610 -49.22 -9.90 89.91
N TYR A 611 -50.00 -9.13 90.67
CA TYR A 611 -49.60 -7.81 91.15
C TYR A 611 -48.38 -7.92 92.06
N ILE A 612 -48.43 -8.83 93.04
CA ILE A 612 -47.32 -9.10 93.96
C ILE A 612 -46.05 -9.53 93.21
N ASN A 613 -46.15 -10.38 92.17
CA ASN A 613 -45.00 -10.72 91.32
C ASN A 613 -44.43 -9.48 90.60
N VAL A 614 -45.27 -8.60 90.04
CA VAL A 614 -44.81 -7.37 89.37
C VAL A 614 -44.13 -6.41 90.36
N ILE A 615 -44.65 -6.27 91.59
CA ILE A 615 -44.06 -5.37 92.61
C ILE A 615 -42.99 -6.02 93.50
N ASN A 616 -42.59 -7.27 93.24
CA ASN A 616 -41.57 -7.95 94.03
C ASN A 616 -40.20 -7.26 93.88
N PRO A 617 -39.58 -6.75 94.97
CA PRO A 617 -38.29 -6.07 94.93
C PRO A 617 -37.11 -7.02 94.68
N ASP A 618 -37.26 -8.30 95.01
CA ASP A 618 -36.16 -9.29 95.01
C ASP A 618 -36.00 -10.00 93.65
N TYR A 619 -37.00 -9.86 92.77
CA TYR A 619 -36.89 -10.22 91.36
C TYR A 619 -36.00 -9.23 90.61
N THR A 620 -35.03 -9.76 89.86
CA THR A 620 -34.06 -8.96 89.09
C THR A 620 -33.98 -9.35 87.62
N VAL A 621 -34.43 -10.56 87.25
CA VAL A 621 -34.48 -11.03 85.86
C VAL A 621 -35.87 -11.54 85.52
N THR A 622 -36.35 -11.23 84.32
CA THR A 622 -37.66 -11.60 83.78
C THR A 622 -37.57 -12.05 82.32
N GLY A 623 -38.67 -12.59 81.79
CA GLY A 623 -38.84 -12.91 80.38
C GLY A 623 -40.32 -12.88 80.01
N MET A 624 -40.64 -12.73 78.73
CA MET A 624 -42.01 -12.61 78.24
C MET A 624 -42.21 -13.46 76.98
N GLY A 625 -43.26 -14.27 76.97
CA GLY A 625 -43.78 -14.95 75.79
C GLY A 625 -45.16 -14.40 75.43
N VAL A 626 -45.43 -14.29 74.13
CA VAL A 626 -46.75 -13.86 73.61
C VAL A 626 -47.16 -14.84 72.52
N CYS A 627 -48.13 -15.70 72.78
CA CYS A 627 -48.74 -16.52 71.74
C CYS A 627 -49.96 -15.80 71.19
N THR A 628 -50.04 -15.60 69.87
CA THR A 628 -51.18 -14.95 69.20
C THR A 628 -52.12 -15.93 68.49
N ARG A 629 -51.84 -17.24 68.54
CA ARG A 629 -52.66 -18.32 67.96
C ARG A 629 -54.11 -18.27 68.42
N GLY A 630 -54.35 -17.99 69.70
CA GLY A 630 -55.67 -17.68 70.23
C GLY A 630 -56.55 -18.90 70.45
N THR A 631 -55.95 -20.05 70.76
CA THR A 631 -56.63 -21.36 70.83
C THR A 631 -57.77 -21.41 71.86
N LEU A 632 -57.74 -20.53 72.87
CA LEU A 632 -58.79 -20.39 73.89
C LEU A 632 -59.50 -19.02 73.88
N TYR A 633 -58.82 -17.96 74.36
CA TYR A 633 -59.42 -16.64 74.60
C TYR A 633 -58.58 -15.50 73.99
N GLY A 634 -58.22 -15.69 72.71
CA GLY A 634 -57.30 -14.80 72.01
C GLY A 634 -55.87 -14.90 72.56
N SER A 635 -55.05 -13.88 72.31
CA SER A 635 -53.62 -13.95 72.64
C SER A 635 -53.35 -14.26 74.11
N THR A 636 -52.35 -15.10 74.34
CA THR A 636 -51.88 -15.48 75.67
C THR A 636 -50.52 -14.87 75.92
N GLN A 637 -50.33 -14.23 77.07
CA GLN A 637 -49.02 -13.75 77.53
C GLN A 637 -48.61 -14.51 78.78
N ALA A 638 -47.35 -14.94 78.83
CA ALA A 638 -46.71 -15.44 80.04
C ALA A 638 -45.50 -14.55 80.35
N GLN A 639 -45.41 -14.04 81.57
CA GLN A 639 -44.22 -13.34 82.08
C GLN A 639 -43.58 -14.17 83.19
N THR A 640 -42.30 -14.48 83.04
CA THR A 640 -41.54 -15.28 84.02
C THR A 640 -40.58 -14.40 84.82
N PHE A 641 -40.23 -14.81 86.03
CA PHE A 641 -39.44 -14.03 86.99
C PHE A 641 -38.50 -14.91 87.80
N VAL A 642 -37.30 -14.41 88.12
CA VAL A 642 -36.38 -15.05 89.07
C VAL A 642 -35.71 -14.05 90.02
N TYR A 643 -35.44 -14.56 91.23
CA TYR A 643 -34.71 -13.87 92.28
C TYR A 643 -33.22 -13.72 91.96
N SER A 644 -32.63 -12.62 92.41
CA SER A 644 -31.16 -12.54 92.51
C SER A 644 -30.62 -13.65 93.43
N GLY A 645 -29.55 -14.32 93.01
CA GLY A 645 -28.89 -15.37 93.80
C GLY A 645 -29.30 -16.83 93.52
N GLN A 646 -30.29 -17.12 92.65
CA GLN A 646 -30.47 -18.50 92.19
C GLN A 646 -29.42 -18.87 91.12
N TRP A 647 -28.35 -19.54 91.52
CA TRP A 647 -27.19 -19.91 90.67
C TRP A 647 -27.46 -21.04 89.64
N TYR A 648 -28.71 -21.28 89.25
CA TYR A 648 -29.00 -22.22 88.17
C TYR A 648 -28.55 -21.63 86.82
N LYS A 649 -27.50 -22.20 86.25
CA LYS A 649 -26.58 -21.51 85.32
C LYS A 649 -27.23 -20.71 84.16
N PRO A 650 -28.20 -21.21 83.38
CA PRO A 650 -28.63 -20.49 82.17
C PRO A 650 -29.38 -19.19 82.42
N TYR A 651 -30.08 -19.03 83.56
CA TYR A 651 -31.04 -17.93 83.73
C TYR A 651 -30.45 -16.59 84.15
N ASN A 652 -29.30 -16.61 84.83
CA ASN A 652 -28.61 -15.42 85.36
C ASN A 652 -27.30 -15.10 84.61
N LEU A 653 -27.04 -15.73 83.46
CA LEU A 653 -25.94 -15.39 82.57
C LEU A 653 -26.30 -14.18 81.70
N ASN A 654 -25.43 -13.18 81.69
CA ASN A 654 -25.49 -11.97 80.86
C ASN A 654 -26.87 -11.26 80.85
N PRO A 655 -27.40 -10.84 82.02
CA PRO A 655 -28.64 -10.07 82.11
C PRO A 655 -28.48 -8.70 81.45
N MET A 656 -29.42 -8.35 80.57
CA MET A 656 -29.43 -7.11 79.78
C MET A 656 -30.71 -6.30 80.02
N THR A 657 -30.68 -5.00 79.72
CA THR A 657 -31.89 -4.17 79.68
C THR A 657 -32.88 -4.70 78.64
N VAL A 658 -34.15 -4.33 78.78
CA VAL A 658 -35.16 -4.60 77.75
C VAL A 658 -34.79 -3.91 76.41
N ALA A 659 -34.09 -2.77 76.47
CA ALA A 659 -33.64 -2.02 75.29
C ALA A 659 -32.48 -2.70 74.53
N GLU A 660 -31.50 -3.29 75.24
CA GLU A 660 -30.40 -4.04 74.61
C GLU A 660 -30.92 -5.31 73.92
N TYR A 661 -31.87 -6.02 74.55
CA TYR A 661 -32.55 -7.16 73.94
C TYR A 661 -33.35 -6.74 72.69
N GLU A 662 -34.09 -5.64 72.77
CA GLU A 662 -34.84 -5.08 71.64
C GLU A 662 -33.93 -4.67 70.49
N ALA A 663 -32.79 -4.03 70.77
CA ALA A 663 -31.81 -3.63 69.76
C ALA A 663 -31.22 -4.86 69.05
N ALA A 664 -30.87 -5.92 69.79
CA ALA A 664 -30.39 -7.18 69.22
C ALA A 664 -31.46 -7.87 68.35
N LEU A 665 -32.72 -7.93 68.83
CA LEU A 665 -33.83 -8.55 68.12
C LEU A 665 -34.20 -7.77 66.84
N ASN A 666 -34.22 -6.42 66.89
CA ASN A 666 -34.47 -5.59 65.73
C ASN A 666 -33.35 -5.73 64.70
N ALA A 667 -32.08 -5.60 65.10
CA ALA A 667 -30.94 -5.77 64.20
C ALA A 667 -30.94 -7.15 63.51
N TRP A 668 -31.36 -8.21 64.21
CA TRP A 668 -31.55 -9.53 63.60
C TRP A 668 -32.70 -9.57 62.60
N CYS A 669 -33.86 -8.98 62.91
CA CYS A 669 -34.99 -8.91 61.98
C CYS A 669 -34.65 -8.10 60.72
N ASP A 670 -33.94 -6.98 60.89
CA ASP A 670 -33.60 -6.06 59.81
C ASP A 670 -32.53 -6.69 58.88
N ALA A 671 -31.61 -7.49 59.45
CA ALA A 671 -30.67 -8.31 58.68
C ALA A 671 -31.32 -9.47 57.90
N LEU A 672 -32.57 -9.83 58.21
CA LEU A 672 -33.35 -10.83 57.47
C LEU A 672 -34.33 -10.22 56.45
N ALA A 673 -34.43 -8.88 56.38
CA ALA A 673 -35.39 -8.19 55.53
C ALA A 673 -34.98 -8.16 54.04
N ASN A 674 -35.99 -8.13 53.16
CA ASN A 674 -35.88 -7.94 51.71
C ASN A 674 -34.92 -8.87 50.91
N PRO A 675 -34.81 -10.19 51.21
CA PRO A 675 -33.89 -11.09 50.49
C PRO A 675 -34.12 -11.14 48.97
N GLU A 676 -35.38 -11.17 48.52
CA GLU A 676 -35.75 -11.21 47.10
C GLU A 676 -35.27 -9.97 46.32
N GLN A 677 -35.10 -8.82 46.98
CA GLN A 677 -34.64 -7.59 46.32
C GLN A 677 -33.20 -7.72 45.79
N GLY A 678 -32.37 -8.51 46.47
CA GLY A 678 -31.02 -8.86 45.99
C GLY A 678 -31.07 -9.79 44.77
N VAL A 679 -31.96 -10.80 44.78
CA VAL A 679 -32.14 -11.75 43.68
C VAL A 679 -32.63 -11.02 42.41
N ASP A 680 -33.63 -10.14 42.54
CA ASP A 680 -34.18 -9.35 41.44
C ASP A 680 -33.18 -8.36 40.81
N ALA A 681 -32.25 -7.83 41.62
CA ALA A 681 -31.17 -6.98 41.12
C ALA A 681 -30.16 -7.79 40.28
N VAL A 682 -29.69 -8.93 40.82
CA VAL A 682 -28.70 -9.77 40.12
C VAL A 682 -29.30 -10.48 38.90
N ARG A 683 -30.61 -10.82 38.91
CA ARG A 683 -31.28 -11.37 37.73
C ARG A 683 -31.30 -10.38 36.55
N LYS A 684 -31.34 -9.07 36.83
CA LYS A 684 -31.17 -8.01 35.79
C LYS A 684 -29.71 -7.88 35.34
N GLU A 685 -28.75 -8.04 36.25
CA GLU A 685 -27.32 -8.09 35.90
C GLU A 685 -27.02 -9.25 34.93
N LEU A 686 -27.55 -10.45 35.21
CA LEU A 686 -27.42 -11.61 34.33
C LEU A 686 -28.06 -11.39 32.96
N ALA A 687 -29.28 -10.85 32.90
CA ALA A 687 -29.95 -10.57 31.63
C ALA A 687 -29.17 -9.53 30.77
N ALA A 688 -28.58 -8.51 31.41
CA ALA A 688 -27.72 -7.55 30.73
C ALA A 688 -26.43 -8.19 30.22
N ALA A 689 -25.77 -9.04 31.02
CA ALA A 689 -24.57 -9.78 30.60
C ALA A 689 -24.87 -10.73 29.42
N GLN A 690 -26.03 -11.40 29.42
CA GLN A 690 -26.46 -12.28 28.34
C GLN A 690 -26.66 -11.51 27.02
N GLY A 691 -27.30 -10.33 27.05
CA GLY A 691 -27.42 -9.47 25.87
C GLY A 691 -26.06 -9.01 25.32
N VAL A 692 -25.11 -8.66 26.19
CA VAL A 692 -23.74 -8.29 25.79
C VAL A 692 -23.00 -9.47 25.15
N ALA A 693 -23.21 -10.70 25.63
CA ALA A 693 -22.63 -11.91 25.06
C ALA A 693 -23.24 -12.30 23.69
N GLU A 694 -24.53 -12.06 23.50
CA GLU A 694 -25.22 -12.22 22.21
C GLU A 694 -24.73 -11.19 21.18
N ASP A 695 -24.65 -9.91 21.54
CA ASP A 695 -24.05 -8.85 20.71
C ASP A 695 -22.59 -9.14 20.35
N ALA A 696 -21.80 -9.66 21.28
CA ALA A 696 -20.42 -10.09 21.00
C ALA A 696 -20.38 -11.29 20.03
N GLY A 697 -21.32 -12.23 20.15
CA GLY A 697 -21.51 -13.32 19.18
C GLY A 697 -21.85 -12.81 17.77
N ASN A 698 -22.75 -11.83 17.68
CA ASN A 698 -23.12 -11.19 16.42
C ASN A 698 -21.92 -10.46 15.78
N LYS A 699 -21.09 -9.76 16.58
CA LYS A 699 -19.83 -9.15 16.11
C LYS A 699 -18.84 -10.20 15.57
N VAL A 700 -18.70 -11.36 16.22
CA VAL A 700 -17.87 -12.47 15.71
C VAL A 700 -18.38 -12.98 14.36
N ASN A 701 -19.69 -13.14 14.21
CA ASN A 701 -20.29 -13.59 12.95
C ASN A 701 -20.04 -12.59 11.80
N VAL A 702 -20.25 -11.30 12.04
CA VAL A 702 -20.00 -10.23 11.05
C VAL A 702 -18.51 -10.16 10.69
N ALA A 703 -17.61 -10.21 11.67
CA ALA A 703 -16.17 -10.20 11.40
C ALA A 703 -15.71 -11.45 10.62
N SER A 704 -16.31 -12.62 10.88
CA SER A 704 -16.02 -13.85 10.14
C SER A 704 -16.48 -13.78 8.67
N GLN A 705 -17.63 -13.14 8.41
CA GLN A 705 -18.08 -12.85 7.05
C GLN A 705 -17.19 -11.84 6.34
N ALA A 706 -16.68 -10.83 7.04
CA ALA A 706 -15.72 -9.86 6.49
C ALA A 706 -14.39 -10.52 6.10
N VAL A 707 -13.85 -11.42 6.94
CA VAL A 707 -12.66 -12.23 6.61
C VAL A 707 -12.91 -13.08 5.35
N ALA A 708 -14.05 -13.77 5.26
CA ALA A 708 -14.38 -14.57 4.08
C ALA A 708 -14.49 -13.71 2.80
N ALA A 709 -15.08 -12.52 2.89
CA ALA A 709 -15.18 -11.60 1.76
C ALA A 709 -13.81 -11.05 1.31
N LYS A 710 -12.90 -10.79 2.26
CA LYS A 710 -11.53 -10.34 1.98
C LYS A 710 -10.63 -11.47 1.46
N GLN A 711 -10.79 -12.71 1.94
CA GLN A 711 -10.16 -13.89 1.34
C GLN A 711 -10.55 -14.05 -0.14
N ALA A 712 -11.84 -13.93 -0.46
CA ALA A 712 -12.34 -13.91 -1.84
C ALA A 712 -11.95 -12.65 -2.64
N GLN A 713 -11.33 -11.63 -2.02
CA GLN A 713 -10.72 -10.49 -2.71
C GLN A 713 -9.25 -10.78 -3.04
N VAL A 714 -8.49 -11.39 -2.10
CA VAL A 714 -7.13 -11.89 -2.32
C VAL A 714 -7.08 -12.89 -3.47
N GLU A 715 -8.04 -13.83 -3.53
CA GLU A 715 -8.12 -14.85 -4.59
C GLU A 715 -8.36 -14.25 -5.98
N ARG A 716 -9.12 -13.16 -6.09
CA ARG A 716 -9.30 -12.42 -7.35
C ARG A 716 -8.04 -11.65 -7.73
N ALA A 717 -7.45 -10.90 -6.80
CA ALA A 717 -6.21 -10.18 -7.06
C ALA A 717 -5.04 -11.11 -7.44
N ALA A 718 -5.04 -12.37 -6.97
CA ALA A 718 -4.08 -13.38 -7.39
C ALA A 718 -4.31 -13.83 -8.84
N ALA A 719 -5.56 -14.08 -9.25
CA ALA A 719 -5.91 -14.38 -10.63
C ALA A 719 -5.65 -13.20 -11.59
N ASP A 720 -5.80 -11.96 -11.11
CA ASP A 720 -5.43 -10.75 -11.86
C ASP A 720 -3.91 -10.67 -12.07
N VAL A 721 -3.10 -11.03 -11.06
CA VAL A 721 -1.63 -11.17 -11.20
C VAL A 721 -1.24 -12.26 -12.19
N ASP A 722 -1.84 -13.45 -12.11
CA ASP A 722 -1.58 -14.55 -13.05
C ASP A 722 -1.93 -14.13 -14.49
N THR A 723 -3.01 -13.37 -14.67
CA THR A 723 -3.46 -12.84 -15.97
C THR A 723 -2.48 -11.79 -16.52
N ALA A 724 -2.01 -10.87 -15.68
CA ALA A 724 -1.04 -9.86 -16.07
C ALA A 724 0.36 -10.48 -16.36
N ALA A 725 0.74 -11.52 -15.63
CA ALA A 725 1.98 -12.26 -15.87
C ALA A 725 1.94 -13.01 -17.22
N ALA A 726 0.79 -13.59 -17.58
CA ALA A 726 0.59 -14.18 -18.89
C ALA A 726 0.71 -13.12 -20.01
N LYS A 727 0.05 -11.96 -19.88
CA LYS A 727 0.20 -10.83 -20.83
C LYS A 727 1.66 -10.41 -21.00
N ALA A 728 2.40 -10.26 -19.91
CA ALA A 728 3.81 -9.86 -19.96
C ALA A 728 4.67 -10.90 -20.69
N SER A 729 4.45 -12.20 -20.44
CA SER A 729 5.12 -13.29 -21.15
C SER A 729 4.79 -13.33 -22.65
N ASP A 730 3.53 -13.11 -23.03
CA ASP A 730 3.11 -13.06 -24.43
C ASP A 730 3.70 -11.83 -25.15
N ALA A 731 3.78 -10.68 -24.47
CA ALA A 731 4.40 -9.47 -25.00
C ALA A 731 5.94 -9.60 -25.13
N GLN A 732 6.61 -10.27 -24.19
CA GLN A 732 8.03 -10.61 -24.34
C GLN A 732 8.27 -11.51 -25.57
N ALA A 733 7.46 -12.55 -25.76
CA ALA A 733 7.55 -13.41 -26.93
C ALA A 733 7.27 -12.65 -28.25
N ALA A 734 6.44 -11.61 -28.21
CA ALA A 734 6.26 -10.70 -29.34
C ALA A 734 7.52 -9.86 -29.62
N VAL A 735 8.18 -9.31 -28.60
CA VAL A 735 9.48 -8.60 -28.75
C VAL A 735 10.53 -9.51 -29.39
N GLU A 736 10.68 -10.74 -28.90
CA GLU A 736 11.62 -11.72 -29.44
C GLU A 736 11.33 -12.04 -30.93
N GLN A 737 10.06 -12.20 -31.30
CA GLN A 737 9.64 -12.38 -32.69
C GLN A 737 9.98 -11.15 -33.55
N LYS A 738 9.69 -9.93 -33.08
CA LYS A 738 9.95 -8.70 -33.85
C LYS A 738 11.44 -8.42 -34.00
N GLN A 739 12.26 -8.73 -32.99
CA GLN A 739 13.71 -8.60 -33.08
C GLN A 739 14.27 -9.49 -34.21
N ALA A 740 13.82 -10.74 -34.30
CA ALA A 740 14.24 -11.64 -35.37
C ALA A 740 13.83 -11.16 -36.78
N VAL A 741 12.72 -10.41 -36.90
CA VAL A 741 12.29 -9.78 -38.16
C VAL A 741 13.13 -8.54 -38.48
N ALA A 742 13.41 -7.69 -37.50
CA ALA A 742 14.29 -6.52 -37.67
C ALA A 742 15.73 -6.93 -38.06
N ASP A 743 16.28 -7.97 -37.40
CA ASP A 743 17.58 -8.56 -37.72
C ASP A 743 17.63 -9.11 -39.16
N ALA A 744 16.53 -9.73 -39.62
CA ALA A 744 16.43 -10.25 -40.98
C ALA A 744 16.34 -9.11 -42.02
N ALA A 745 15.56 -8.06 -41.74
CA ALA A 745 15.46 -6.89 -42.61
C ALA A 745 16.80 -6.11 -42.67
N ALA A 746 17.53 -6.02 -41.56
CA ALA A 746 18.87 -5.42 -41.52
C ALA A 746 19.87 -6.16 -42.42
N ARG A 747 19.78 -7.50 -42.50
CA ARG A 747 20.58 -8.30 -43.45
C ARG A 747 20.16 -8.04 -44.89
N ALA A 748 18.86 -8.02 -45.19
CA ALA A 748 18.36 -7.73 -46.54
C ALA A 748 18.83 -6.36 -47.08
N VAL A 749 18.90 -5.33 -46.23
CA VAL A 749 19.49 -4.02 -46.59
C VAL A 749 20.99 -4.13 -46.91
N SER A 750 21.73 -4.94 -46.16
CA SER A 750 23.17 -5.18 -46.40
C SER A 750 23.41 -5.96 -47.70
N ASP A 751 22.58 -6.96 -47.98
CA ASP A 751 22.64 -7.76 -49.21
C ASP A 751 22.27 -6.91 -50.43
N ALA A 752 21.20 -6.11 -50.36
CA ALA A 752 20.81 -5.19 -51.43
C ALA A 752 21.86 -4.10 -51.70
N ARG A 753 22.59 -3.62 -50.68
CA ARG A 753 23.77 -2.75 -50.86
C ARG A 753 24.90 -3.44 -51.61
N ALA A 754 25.14 -4.73 -51.38
CA ALA A 754 26.14 -5.49 -52.10
C ALA A 754 25.76 -5.68 -53.58
N ASP A 755 24.50 -6.03 -53.86
CA ASP A 755 23.94 -6.13 -55.22
C ASP A 755 24.06 -4.81 -55.98
N LEU A 756 23.68 -3.68 -55.37
CA LEU A 756 23.79 -2.35 -55.97
C LEU A 756 25.27 -1.97 -56.25
N SER A 757 26.18 -2.29 -55.34
CA SER A 757 27.62 -2.06 -55.53
C SER A 757 28.18 -2.89 -56.69
N ALA A 758 27.75 -4.15 -56.82
CA ALA A 758 28.11 -5.02 -57.95
C ALA A 758 27.54 -4.51 -59.28
N ALA A 759 26.26 -4.09 -59.31
CA ALA A 759 25.64 -3.54 -60.51
C ALA A 759 26.34 -2.27 -60.99
N ASN A 760 26.68 -1.34 -60.09
CA ASN A 760 27.41 -0.12 -60.43
C ASN A 760 28.83 -0.41 -60.95
N ALA A 761 29.53 -1.43 -60.42
CA ALA A 761 30.81 -1.86 -60.97
C ALA A 761 30.70 -2.43 -62.40
N VAL A 762 29.60 -3.12 -62.71
CA VAL A 762 29.30 -3.60 -64.08
C VAL A 762 28.94 -2.45 -65.03
N VAL A 763 28.23 -1.42 -64.56
CA VAL A 763 27.97 -0.18 -65.34
C VAL A 763 29.28 0.52 -65.70
N ALA A 764 30.21 0.67 -64.74
CA ALA A 764 31.51 1.28 -65.01
C ALA A 764 32.31 0.50 -66.08
N ALA A 765 32.39 -0.83 -65.95
CA ALA A 765 33.07 -1.68 -66.93
C ALA A 765 32.42 -1.62 -68.34
N ALA A 766 31.10 -1.42 -68.43
CA ALA A 766 30.41 -1.21 -69.70
C ALA A 766 30.70 0.19 -70.30
N GLN A 767 30.85 1.22 -69.47
CA GLN A 767 31.24 2.56 -69.90
C GLN A 767 32.69 2.59 -70.43
N ASP A 768 33.62 1.90 -69.77
CA ASP A 768 35.00 1.70 -70.27
C ASP A 768 35.03 1.02 -71.64
N ALA A 769 34.14 0.05 -71.88
CA ALA A 769 34.01 -0.61 -73.19
C ALA A 769 33.49 0.34 -74.29
N VAL A 770 32.55 1.25 -73.97
CA VAL A 770 32.11 2.33 -74.89
C VAL A 770 33.26 3.30 -75.19
N ALA A 771 34.06 3.67 -74.19
CA ALA A 771 35.21 4.55 -74.38
C ALA A 771 36.27 3.91 -75.30
N ALA A 772 36.60 2.63 -75.08
CA ALA A 772 37.52 1.88 -75.94
C ALA A 772 37.02 1.80 -77.40
N LYS A 773 35.75 1.43 -77.61
CA LYS A 773 35.17 1.32 -78.96
C LYS A 773 35.02 2.66 -79.67
N SER A 774 34.80 3.74 -78.93
CA SER A 774 34.81 5.10 -79.49
C SER A 774 36.20 5.50 -80.01
N GLY A 775 37.27 5.13 -79.29
CA GLY A 775 38.65 5.32 -79.77
C GLY A 775 38.99 4.51 -81.02
N GLU A 776 38.48 3.28 -81.13
CA GLU A 776 38.58 2.48 -82.37
C GLU A 776 37.83 3.14 -83.54
N LEU A 777 36.66 3.73 -83.30
CA LEU A 777 35.86 4.42 -84.31
C LEU A 777 36.56 5.69 -84.84
N ASP A 778 37.20 6.47 -83.97
CA ASP A 778 37.99 7.64 -84.38
C ASP A 778 39.20 7.24 -85.25
N ILE A 779 39.85 6.12 -84.94
CA ILE A 779 40.93 5.55 -85.77
C ILE A 779 40.39 5.13 -87.14
N ALA A 780 39.24 4.45 -87.20
CA ALA A 780 38.63 4.02 -88.46
C ALA A 780 38.17 5.21 -89.32
N LYS A 781 37.55 6.24 -88.72
CA LYS A 781 37.21 7.50 -89.41
C LYS A 781 38.45 8.25 -89.88
N GLY A 782 39.54 8.20 -89.11
CA GLY A 782 40.86 8.70 -89.52
C GLY A 782 41.41 7.99 -90.77
N LYS A 783 41.30 6.66 -90.87
CA LYS A 783 41.66 5.89 -92.07
C LYS A 783 40.83 6.31 -93.28
N ALA A 784 39.51 6.40 -93.14
CA ALA A 784 38.61 6.80 -94.24
C ALA A 784 38.94 8.21 -94.75
N ALA A 785 39.18 9.16 -93.85
CA ALA A 785 39.62 10.52 -94.21
C ALA A 785 40.98 10.56 -94.94
N ALA A 786 41.91 9.66 -94.59
CA ALA A 786 43.19 9.52 -95.29
C ALA A 786 43.03 8.89 -96.69
N ALA A 787 42.22 7.82 -96.81
CA ALA A 787 41.91 7.19 -98.09
C ALA A 787 41.22 8.16 -99.06
N LYS A 788 40.30 9.01 -98.56
CA LYS A 788 39.61 10.03 -99.36
C LYS A 788 40.60 11.03 -99.96
N ARG A 789 41.53 11.56 -99.16
CA ARG A 789 42.60 12.46 -99.64
C ARG A 789 43.52 11.79 -100.68
N ALA A 790 43.78 10.49 -100.54
CA ALA A 790 44.58 9.73 -101.51
C ALA A 790 43.83 9.52 -102.85
N LEU A 791 42.50 9.35 -102.80
CA LEU A 791 41.64 9.31 -103.99
C LEU A 791 41.57 10.67 -104.69
N ASP A 792 41.35 11.75 -103.95
CA ASP A 792 41.26 13.11 -104.51
C ASP A 792 42.58 13.49 -105.22
N ALA A 793 43.73 13.18 -104.63
CA ALA A 793 45.04 13.37 -105.26
C ALA A 793 45.25 12.48 -106.51
N ALA A 794 44.71 11.26 -106.52
CA ALA A 794 44.79 10.38 -107.69
C ALA A 794 43.95 10.91 -108.87
N ARG A 795 42.82 11.59 -108.61
CA ARG A 795 41.97 12.19 -109.64
C ARG A 795 42.66 13.36 -110.34
N THR A 796 43.28 14.29 -109.59
CA THR A 796 44.10 15.36 -110.19
C THR A 796 45.21 14.81 -111.10
N GLY A 797 45.81 13.67 -110.73
CA GLY A 797 46.80 12.97 -111.55
C GLY A 797 46.26 12.35 -112.85
N VAL A 798 44.94 12.15 -112.98
CA VAL A 798 44.27 11.75 -114.23
C VAL A 798 44.03 12.97 -115.11
N ASP A 799 43.54 14.07 -114.55
CA ASP A 799 43.23 15.32 -115.27
C ASP A 799 44.47 15.83 -116.04
N GLU A 800 45.62 15.95 -115.36
CA GLU A 800 46.91 16.35 -115.97
C GLU A 800 47.37 15.45 -117.14
N LYS A 801 46.83 14.24 -117.27
CA LYS A 801 47.20 13.28 -118.34
C LYS A 801 46.15 13.22 -119.46
N GLN A 802 44.97 13.84 -119.25
CA GLN A 802 44.01 14.10 -120.32
C GLN A 802 44.43 15.34 -121.12
N ASP A 803 44.88 16.41 -120.46
CA ASP A 803 45.40 17.62 -121.13
C ASP A 803 46.62 17.31 -122.02
N ALA A 804 47.52 16.45 -121.52
CA ALA A 804 48.70 16.00 -122.27
C ALA A 804 48.35 15.13 -123.51
N LEU A 805 47.19 14.46 -123.52
CA LEU A 805 46.72 13.70 -124.67
C LEU A 805 46.12 14.61 -125.75
N ALA A 806 45.36 15.63 -125.34
CA ALA A 806 44.77 16.61 -126.27
C ALA A 806 45.86 17.36 -127.06
N ALA A 807 46.91 17.83 -126.39
CA ALA A 807 48.03 18.52 -127.03
C ALA A 807 48.78 17.65 -128.07
N ALA A 808 48.77 16.33 -127.92
CA ALA A 808 49.35 15.38 -128.88
C ALA A 808 48.40 15.06 -130.07
N GLN A 809 47.12 15.40 -129.95
CA GLN A 809 46.11 15.21 -131.01
C GLN A 809 45.98 16.45 -131.90
N ASP A 810 46.11 17.66 -131.34
CA ASP A 810 46.10 18.92 -132.10
C ASP A 810 47.26 19.00 -133.12
N GLU A 811 48.42 18.43 -132.80
CA GLU A 811 49.59 18.38 -133.69
C GLU A 811 49.34 17.54 -134.97
N LEU A 812 48.35 16.63 -134.95
CA LEU A 812 47.94 15.80 -136.09
C LEU A 812 46.85 16.49 -136.96
N ALA A 813 46.11 17.46 -136.41
CA ALA A 813 44.94 18.04 -137.05
C ALA A 813 45.25 19.11 -138.12
N ALA A 814 46.50 19.58 -138.21
CA ALA A 814 46.88 20.73 -139.04
C ALA A 814 46.88 20.50 -140.57
N TYR A 815 46.77 19.25 -141.04
CA TYR A 815 47.01 18.87 -142.45
C TYR A 815 45.78 18.85 -143.38
N SER A 816 44.59 19.26 -142.94
CA SER A 816 43.32 19.07 -143.68
C SER A 816 42.47 20.32 -143.93
N ALA A 817 43.03 21.53 -143.73
CA ALA A 817 42.26 22.78 -143.75
C ALA A 817 41.69 23.21 -145.12
N ASP A 818 42.32 22.83 -146.25
CA ASP A 818 42.03 23.43 -147.56
C ASP A 818 40.70 22.99 -148.22
N ILE A 819 40.07 21.91 -147.76
CA ILE A 819 38.82 21.38 -148.36
C ILE A 819 37.61 22.28 -148.01
N ALA A 820 37.63 22.97 -146.86
CA ALA A 820 36.47 23.69 -146.33
C ALA A 820 36.05 24.94 -147.14
N ALA A 821 36.86 25.40 -148.09
CA ALA A 821 36.58 26.59 -148.89
C ALA A 821 35.49 26.37 -149.97
N ALA A 822 35.39 25.16 -150.53
CA ALA A 822 34.51 24.87 -151.67
C ALA A 822 33.01 24.90 -151.34
N GLN A 823 32.63 24.56 -150.10
CA GLN A 823 31.23 24.34 -149.72
C GLN A 823 30.38 25.63 -149.75
N ARG A 824 30.97 26.79 -149.45
CA ARG A 824 30.23 28.06 -149.23
C ARG A 824 29.59 28.68 -150.47
N ALA A 825 29.88 28.15 -151.66
CA ALA A 825 29.26 28.61 -152.91
C ALA A 825 27.86 27.98 -153.15
N PHE A 826 27.57 26.84 -152.53
CA PHE A 826 26.30 26.12 -152.69
C PHE A 826 25.12 26.84 -152.02
N ASP A 827 25.32 27.32 -150.79
CA ASP A 827 24.23 27.83 -149.93
C ASP A 827 23.55 29.09 -150.50
N ALA A 828 24.27 29.89 -151.29
CA ALA A 828 23.78 31.14 -151.87
C ALA A 828 22.62 30.96 -152.86
N ALA A 829 22.50 29.80 -153.52
CA ALA A 829 21.43 29.52 -154.48
C ALA A 829 20.06 29.30 -153.81
N SER A 830 20.02 28.99 -152.52
CA SER A 830 18.79 28.64 -151.79
C SER A 830 17.89 29.85 -151.49
N SER A 831 18.47 31.07 -151.40
CA SER A 831 17.75 32.24 -150.88
C SER A 831 16.73 32.86 -151.84
N ALA A 832 16.81 32.59 -153.14
CA ALA A 832 15.97 33.23 -154.16
C ALA A 832 14.55 32.61 -154.28
N LEU A 833 14.28 31.50 -153.59
CA LEU A 833 13.00 30.79 -153.63
C LEU A 833 11.93 31.41 -152.70
N GLU A 834 12.33 32.25 -151.72
CA GLU A 834 11.39 32.79 -150.72
C GLU A 834 10.61 34.02 -151.21
N ASP A 835 11.21 34.90 -152.03
CA ASP A 835 10.57 36.16 -152.44
C ASP A 835 9.28 35.95 -153.25
N ALA A 836 9.18 34.86 -154.00
CA ALA A 836 7.96 34.49 -154.73
C ALA A 836 6.73 34.31 -153.80
N ARG A 837 6.94 34.00 -152.52
CA ARG A 837 5.87 33.85 -151.51
C ARG A 837 5.37 35.19 -150.94
N ALA A 838 6.01 36.32 -151.26
CA ALA A 838 5.64 37.62 -150.68
C ALA A 838 4.29 38.15 -151.20
N ASN A 839 4.00 37.97 -152.50
CA ASN A 839 2.83 38.59 -153.15
C ASN A 839 1.47 37.99 -152.76
N GLN A 840 1.44 36.78 -152.19
CA GLN A 840 0.22 36.16 -151.65
C GLN A 840 -0.44 37.02 -150.55
N ARG A 841 0.36 37.81 -149.83
CA ARG A 841 -0.02 38.54 -148.60
C ARG A 841 -0.82 39.81 -148.83
N VAL A 842 -0.88 40.35 -150.05
CA VAL A 842 -1.59 41.61 -150.34
C VAL A 842 -3.11 41.41 -150.38
N ALA A 843 -3.59 40.27 -150.88
CA ALA A 843 -5.01 39.89 -150.83
C ALA A 843 -5.51 39.57 -149.40
N GLU A 844 -4.61 39.48 -148.43
CA GLU A 844 -4.90 39.23 -147.01
C GLU A 844 -5.21 40.54 -146.25
N ALA A 845 -4.76 41.70 -146.77
CA ALA A 845 -4.82 42.97 -146.06
C ALA A 845 -6.24 43.57 -145.94
N GLU A 846 -7.11 43.38 -146.94
CA GLU A 846 -8.48 43.94 -146.92
C GLU A 846 -9.43 43.15 -146.00
N LEU A 847 -9.06 41.93 -145.59
CA LEU A 847 -9.77 41.17 -144.56
C LEU A 847 -9.51 41.76 -143.15
N LEU A 848 -8.29 42.20 -142.86
CA LEU A 848 -7.91 42.74 -141.54
C LEU A 848 -8.67 44.04 -141.19
N ALA A 849 -8.98 44.88 -142.18
CA ALA A 849 -9.68 46.14 -141.93
C ALA A 849 -11.09 45.96 -141.35
N ALA A 850 -11.77 44.84 -141.66
CA ALA A 850 -13.09 44.51 -141.11
C ALA A 850 -13.05 43.83 -139.74
N GLN A 851 -11.86 43.40 -139.28
CA GLN A 851 -11.65 42.73 -138.00
C GLN A 851 -11.42 43.73 -136.86
N GLY A 852 -10.63 44.80 -137.09
CA GLY A 852 -10.20 45.75 -136.05
C GLY A 852 -11.33 46.49 -135.31
N ASP A 853 -12.44 46.80 -135.99
CA ASP A 853 -13.62 47.46 -135.39
C ASP A 853 -14.41 46.56 -134.43
N ALA A 854 -14.20 45.24 -134.45
CA ALA A 854 -14.86 44.30 -133.55
C ALA A 854 -14.10 44.11 -132.24
N ASP A 855 -12.76 44.03 -132.30
CA ASP A 855 -11.95 43.56 -131.16
C ASP A 855 -11.80 44.62 -130.05
N GLN A 856 -11.72 45.92 -130.39
CA GLN A 856 -11.64 46.99 -129.38
C GLN A 856 -12.84 47.00 -128.42
N ALA A 857 -14.04 46.66 -128.91
CA ALA A 857 -15.26 46.63 -128.09
C ALA A 857 -15.32 45.45 -127.10
N GLY A 858 -14.43 44.46 -127.23
CA GLY A 858 -14.30 43.34 -126.28
C GLY A 858 -13.32 43.63 -125.14
N ILE A 859 -12.31 44.49 -125.37
CA ILE A 859 -11.23 44.76 -124.41
C ILE A 859 -11.74 45.59 -123.22
N ASP A 860 -12.47 46.67 -123.50
CA ASP A 860 -12.94 47.63 -122.49
C ASP A 860 -13.89 47.01 -121.44
N ALA A 861 -14.54 45.88 -121.75
CA ALA A 861 -15.45 45.18 -120.84
C ALA A 861 -14.74 44.17 -119.91
N ALA A 862 -13.53 43.73 -120.24
CA ALA A 862 -12.80 42.73 -119.46
C ALA A 862 -12.00 43.37 -118.30
N ALA A 863 -11.54 44.60 -118.46
CA ALA A 863 -10.73 45.29 -117.45
C ALA A 863 -11.51 45.58 -116.15
N THR A 864 -12.73 46.09 -116.27
CA THR A 864 -13.54 46.57 -115.13
C THR A 864 -14.00 45.46 -114.18
N GLN A 865 -14.07 44.21 -114.66
CA GLN A 865 -14.45 43.06 -113.83
C GLN A 865 -13.31 42.64 -112.88
N ALA A 866 -12.04 42.79 -113.30
CA ALA A 866 -10.89 42.34 -112.52
C ALA A 866 -10.66 43.17 -111.24
N GLU A 867 -10.95 44.46 -111.26
CA GLU A 867 -10.78 45.34 -110.09
C GLU A 867 -11.78 45.04 -108.97
N LEU A 868 -13.00 44.63 -109.32
CA LEU A 868 -14.04 44.25 -108.35
C LEU A 868 -13.64 43.03 -107.53
N ASP A 869 -13.10 42.00 -108.18
CA ASP A 869 -12.71 40.75 -107.53
C ASP A 869 -11.49 40.94 -106.61
N MET A 870 -10.56 41.84 -106.97
CA MET A 870 -9.44 42.24 -106.09
C MET A 870 -9.91 42.97 -104.82
N ALA A 871 -10.89 43.87 -104.93
CA ALA A 871 -11.44 44.57 -103.76
C ALA A 871 -12.20 43.62 -102.81
N GLN A 872 -12.85 42.58 -103.36
CA GLN A 872 -13.63 41.59 -102.61
C GLN A 872 -12.74 40.70 -101.72
N GLN A 873 -11.51 40.37 -102.16
CA GLN A 873 -10.53 39.63 -101.38
C GLN A 873 -9.95 40.46 -100.22
N ALA A 874 -9.48 41.67 -100.49
CA ALA A 874 -8.74 42.50 -99.53
C ALA A 874 -9.55 42.84 -98.25
N ALA A 875 -10.88 42.89 -98.34
CA ALA A 875 -11.76 43.09 -97.18
C ALA A 875 -11.85 41.87 -96.26
N SER A 876 -11.59 40.65 -96.76
CA SER A 876 -11.71 39.40 -95.99
C SER A 876 -10.45 39.11 -95.16
N ASP A 877 -9.27 39.47 -95.69
CA ASP A 877 -7.99 39.21 -95.03
C ASP A 877 -7.76 40.12 -93.80
N ALA A 878 -8.38 41.30 -93.77
CA ALA A 878 -8.21 42.27 -92.69
C ALA A 878 -8.85 41.81 -91.35
N ASP A 879 -10.06 41.24 -91.38
CA ASP A 879 -10.76 40.77 -90.18
C ASP A 879 -9.99 39.63 -89.47
N ALA A 880 -9.27 38.79 -90.22
CA ALA A 880 -8.42 37.73 -89.67
C ALA A 880 -7.20 38.27 -88.89
N VAL A 881 -6.67 39.44 -89.27
CA VAL A 881 -5.54 40.08 -88.57
C VAL A 881 -5.98 40.59 -87.19
N VAL A 882 -7.18 41.17 -87.07
CA VAL A 882 -7.74 41.66 -85.80
C VAL A 882 -7.90 40.54 -84.78
N ALA A 883 -8.48 39.40 -85.19
CA ALA A 883 -8.63 38.23 -84.33
C ALA A 883 -7.27 37.69 -83.84
N THR A 884 -6.26 37.71 -84.71
CA THR A 884 -4.89 37.27 -84.40
C THR A 884 -4.18 38.22 -83.43
N ALA A 885 -4.45 39.52 -83.48
CA ALA A 885 -3.89 40.50 -82.56
C ALA A 885 -4.49 40.39 -81.15
N GLN A 886 -5.81 40.19 -81.05
CA GLN A 886 -6.52 40.07 -79.76
C GLN A 886 -5.94 38.92 -78.90
N ALA A 887 -5.81 37.73 -79.50
CA ALA A 887 -5.29 36.55 -78.81
C ALA A 887 -3.85 36.73 -78.27
N LYS A 888 -3.02 37.57 -78.92
CA LYS A 888 -1.65 37.89 -78.45
C LYS A 888 -1.65 38.81 -77.23
N SER A 889 -2.52 39.83 -77.23
CA SER A 889 -2.67 40.76 -76.10
C SER A 889 -3.08 40.03 -74.82
N ASP A 890 -4.10 39.16 -74.91
CA ASP A 890 -4.63 38.43 -73.75
C ASP A 890 -3.61 37.42 -73.18
N ALA A 891 -2.84 36.76 -74.06
CA ALA A 891 -1.77 35.84 -73.66
C ALA A 891 -0.62 36.55 -72.93
N ALA A 892 -0.22 37.74 -73.38
CA ALA A 892 0.87 38.52 -72.76
C ALA A 892 0.50 38.98 -71.34
N ALA A 893 -0.71 39.49 -71.15
CA ALA A 893 -1.21 39.90 -69.83
C ALA A 893 -1.29 38.73 -68.82
N GLY A 894 -1.64 37.53 -69.30
CA GLY A 894 -1.63 36.30 -68.51
C GLY A 894 -0.22 35.93 -68.01
N ARG A 895 0.78 35.92 -68.90
CA ARG A 895 2.18 35.57 -68.59
C ARG A 895 2.78 36.49 -67.51
N ALA A 896 2.56 37.80 -67.63
CA ALA A 896 3.07 38.79 -66.65
C ALA A 896 2.49 38.56 -65.24
N SER A 897 1.20 38.22 -65.14
CA SER A 897 0.51 37.97 -63.87
C SER A 897 0.99 36.69 -63.18
N GLN A 898 1.34 35.65 -63.96
CA GLN A 898 1.86 34.38 -63.45
C GLN A 898 3.24 34.54 -62.80
N LEU A 899 4.19 35.18 -63.50
CA LEU A 899 5.58 35.34 -63.03
C LEU A 899 5.65 36.16 -61.72
N LYS A 900 4.83 37.22 -61.62
CA LYS A 900 4.75 38.07 -60.41
C LYS A 900 4.27 37.29 -59.17
N ASN A 901 3.33 36.37 -59.34
CA ASN A 901 2.82 35.55 -58.23
C ASN A 901 3.83 34.47 -57.81
N ALA A 902 4.59 33.89 -58.76
CA ALA A 902 5.64 32.92 -58.46
C ALA A 902 6.76 33.53 -57.59
N ALA A 903 7.25 34.72 -57.96
CA ALA A 903 8.28 35.43 -57.19
C ALA A 903 7.83 35.73 -55.74
N ALA A 904 6.57 36.11 -55.54
CA ALA A 904 5.99 36.35 -54.21
C ALA A 904 5.82 35.07 -53.36
N ALA A 905 5.63 33.91 -54.01
CA ALA A 905 5.59 32.61 -53.34
C ALA A 905 6.99 32.18 -52.86
N LEU A 906 8.01 32.33 -53.72
CA LEU A 906 9.41 32.03 -53.38
C LEU A 906 9.91 32.81 -52.17
N ALA A 907 9.62 34.11 -52.09
CA ALA A 907 10.03 34.93 -50.94
C ALA A 907 9.47 34.39 -49.61
N ARG A 908 8.18 34.01 -49.58
CA ARG A 908 7.51 33.45 -48.39
C ARG A 908 8.01 32.05 -48.03
N ALA A 909 8.32 31.23 -49.03
CA ALA A 909 8.85 29.88 -48.78
C ALA A 909 10.26 29.94 -48.16
N THR A 910 11.11 30.89 -48.60
CA THR A 910 12.43 31.14 -48.02
C THR A 910 12.35 31.57 -46.54
N GLU A 911 11.47 32.52 -46.23
CA GLU A 911 11.23 33.00 -44.85
C GLU A 911 10.63 31.89 -43.96
N GLY A 912 9.72 31.09 -44.51
CA GLY A 912 9.14 29.91 -43.85
C GLY A 912 10.18 28.83 -43.53
N LYS A 913 11.13 28.55 -44.44
CA LYS A 913 12.21 27.60 -44.19
C LYS A 913 13.18 28.09 -43.11
N ALA A 914 13.64 29.34 -43.19
CA ALA A 914 14.50 29.91 -42.15
C ALA A 914 13.84 29.90 -40.76
N THR A 915 12.52 30.10 -40.69
CA THR A 915 11.77 30.00 -39.43
C THR A 915 11.67 28.55 -38.92
N ALA A 916 11.50 27.57 -39.82
CA ALA A 916 11.44 26.16 -39.46
C ALA A 916 12.79 25.60 -39.01
N ASP A 917 13.91 26.08 -39.57
CA ASP A 917 15.26 25.68 -39.19
C ASP A 917 15.62 26.18 -37.79
N VAL A 918 15.32 27.44 -37.46
CA VAL A 918 15.52 27.97 -36.09
C VAL A 918 14.65 27.22 -35.06
N ALA A 919 13.48 26.70 -35.46
CA ALA A 919 12.66 25.85 -34.61
C ALA A 919 13.20 24.42 -34.46
N LEU A 920 13.96 23.92 -35.44
CA LEU A 920 14.66 22.64 -35.38
C LEU A 920 15.89 22.74 -34.47
N ASP A 921 16.76 23.73 -34.68
CA ASP A 921 17.93 23.99 -33.82
C ASP A 921 17.54 24.10 -32.34
N ALA A 922 16.43 24.81 -32.06
CA ALA A 922 15.90 24.97 -30.70
C ALA A 922 15.29 23.69 -30.12
N ALA A 923 14.83 22.75 -30.95
CA ALA A 923 14.33 21.44 -30.51
C ALA A 923 15.49 20.47 -30.22
N GLU A 924 16.56 20.49 -31.04
CA GLU A 924 17.75 19.68 -30.81
C GLU A 924 18.44 20.05 -29.49
N VAL A 925 18.61 21.35 -29.20
CA VAL A 925 19.13 21.81 -27.90
C VAL A 925 18.21 21.38 -26.74
N ALA A 926 16.89 21.48 -26.91
CA ALA A 926 15.95 21.09 -25.86
C ALA A 926 15.96 19.57 -25.57
N VAL A 927 16.26 18.73 -26.57
CA VAL A 927 16.51 17.29 -26.37
C VAL A 927 17.81 17.09 -25.59
N SER A 928 18.91 17.73 -25.98
CA SER A 928 20.20 17.59 -25.26
C SER A 928 20.13 18.05 -23.79
N ASP A 929 19.39 19.13 -23.49
CA ASP A 929 19.13 19.55 -22.10
C ASP A 929 18.34 18.46 -21.34
N ALA A 930 17.33 17.84 -21.97
CA ALA A 930 16.53 16.78 -21.34
C ALA A 930 17.28 15.44 -21.22
N GLU A 931 18.23 15.12 -22.10
CA GLU A 931 19.16 14.00 -21.93
C GLU A 931 20.04 14.20 -20.69
N TYR A 932 20.52 15.43 -20.46
CA TYR A 932 21.30 15.79 -19.28
C TYR A 932 20.46 15.65 -17.99
N ASP A 933 19.21 16.17 -17.97
CA ASP A 933 18.27 15.99 -16.84
C ASP A 933 18.07 14.51 -16.48
N VAL A 934 17.97 13.62 -17.49
CA VAL A 934 17.82 12.17 -17.28
C VAL A 934 19.08 11.54 -16.66
N VAL A 935 20.27 12.00 -17.03
CA VAL A 935 21.53 11.54 -16.42
C VAL A 935 21.66 12.02 -14.98
N GLU A 936 21.40 13.30 -14.69
CA GLU A 936 21.48 13.84 -13.32
C GLU A 936 20.45 13.17 -12.39
N ALA A 937 19.22 12.93 -12.86
CA ALA A 937 18.22 12.18 -12.11
C ALA A 937 18.59 10.69 -11.94
N GLY A 938 19.30 10.09 -12.91
CA GLY A 938 19.85 8.74 -12.82
C GLY A 938 20.91 8.61 -11.72
N ASP A 939 21.84 9.55 -11.67
CA ASP A 939 22.84 9.64 -10.61
C ASP A 939 22.20 9.93 -9.24
N ALA A 940 21.13 10.74 -9.18
CA ALA A 940 20.38 10.96 -7.95
C ALA A 940 19.75 9.64 -7.42
N VAL A 941 19.16 8.82 -8.29
CA VAL A 941 18.63 7.49 -7.93
C VAL A 941 19.73 6.53 -7.48
N ALA A 942 20.91 6.54 -8.12
CA ALA A 942 22.06 5.74 -7.70
C ALA A 942 22.56 6.13 -6.30
N ASN A 943 22.69 7.44 -6.03
CA ASN A 943 23.09 7.96 -4.72
C ASN A 943 22.05 7.66 -3.63
N ALA A 944 20.76 7.82 -3.91
CA ALA A 944 19.68 7.49 -2.98
C ALA A 944 19.61 5.99 -2.68
N THR A 945 19.88 5.13 -3.68
CA THR A 945 19.97 3.67 -3.49
C THR A 945 21.12 3.31 -2.54
N ALA A 946 22.31 3.89 -2.76
CA ALA A 946 23.47 3.67 -1.90
C ALA A 946 23.24 4.16 -0.45
N ALA A 947 22.56 5.29 -0.27
CA ALA A 947 22.16 5.79 1.04
C ALA A 947 21.18 4.83 1.75
N ARG A 948 20.13 4.37 1.04
CA ARG A 948 19.15 3.40 1.56
C ARG A 948 19.81 2.10 1.97
N ASP A 949 20.75 1.57 1.17
CA ASP A 949 21.45 0.33 1.49
C ASP A 949 22.41 0.47 2.67
N ALA A 950 23.08 1.61 2.81
CA ALA A 950 23.90 1.92 3.99
C ALA A 950 23.05 1.99 5.27
N SER A 951 21.90 2.66 5.23
CA SER A 951 20.98 2.75 6.38
C SER A 951 20.30 1.42 6.72
N ALA A 952 19.92 0.63 5.71
CA ALA A 952 19.42 -0.74 5.91
C ALA A 952 20.48 -1.65 6.55
N ALA A 953 21.75 -1.53 6.15
CA ALA A 953 22.86 -2.24 6.77
C ALA A 953 23.11 -1.80 8.23
N ALA A 954 22.94 -0.50 8.55
CA ALA A 954 23.02 -0.01 9.93
C ALA A 954 21.90 -0.57 10.82
N VAL A 955 20.66 -0.63 10.31
CA VAL A 955 19.54 -1.28 11.01
C VAL A 955 19.81 -2.78 11.20
N ALA A 956 20.35 -3.48 10.21
CA ALA A 956 20.66 -4.91 10.31
C ALA A 956 21.73 -5.21 11.37
N ARG A 957 22.79 -4.39 11.44
CA ARG A 957 23.84 -4.43 12.47
C ARG A 957 23.26 -4.27 13.88
N LEU A 958 22.51 -3.20 14.12
CA LEU A 958 21.89 -2.93 15.43
C LEU A 958 20.91 -4.05 15.85
N ARG A 959 20.17 -4.66 14.90
CA ARG A 959 19.32 -5.84 15.19
C ARG A 959 20.10 -7.12 15.50
N SER A 960 21.40 -7.19 15.20
CA SER A 960 22.26 -8.33 15.54
C SER A 960 22.93 -8.22 16.92
N VAL A 961 22.82 -7.07 17.59
CA VAL A 961 23.37 -6.85 18.94
C VAL A 961 22.62 -7.71 19.97
N ASN A 962 23.22 -8.85 20.33
CA ASN A 962 22.79 -9.65 21.47
C ASN A 962 23.13 -8.90 22.77
N LEU A 963 22.19 -8.08 23.27
CA LEU A 963 22.43 -7.20 24.41
C LEU A 963 22.90 -7.94 25.67
N ALA A 964 22.44 -9.18 25.92
CA ALA A 964 22.88 -9.96 27.07
C ALA A 964 24.37 -10.36 26.98
N GLU A 965 24.84 -10.70 25.78
CA GLU A 965 26.24 -11.03 25.50
C GLU A 965 27.12 -9.77 25.47
N ALA A 966 26.60 -8.67 24.94
CA ALA A 966 27.26 -7.36 25.02
C ALA A 966 27.47 -6.91 26.48
N ILE A 967 26.48 -7.10 27.35
CA ILE A 967 26.58 -6.78 28.79
C ILE A 967 27.56 -7.71 29.52
N VAL A 968 27.77 -8.95 29.06
CA VAL A 968 28.83 -9.84 29.57
C VAL A 968 30.22 -9.42 29.06
N ASN A 969 30.32 -8.84 27.86
CA ASN A 969 31.58 -8.40 27.27
C ASN A 969 31.95 -6.93 27.60
N GLY A 970 31.05 -6.17 28.23
CA GLY A 970 31.19 -4.74 28.50
C GLY A 970 30.94 -3.82 27.28
N SER A 971 30.91 -4.34 26.06
CA SER A 971 30.66 -3.59 24.82
C SER A 971 30.13 -4.47 23.67
N ALA A 972 29.66 -3.82 22.60
CA ALA A 972 29.40 -4.41 21.29
C ALA A 972 29.95 -3.53 20.16
N ASP A 973 30.52 -4.14 19.12
CA ASP A 973 31.21 -3.43 18.03
C ASP A 973 30.26 -2.59 17.14
N ASP A 974 29.00 -3.02 17.01
CA ASP A 974 27.96 -2.31 16.23
C ASP A 974 27.13 -1.31 17.07
N ALA A 975 27.46 -1.11 18.35
CA ALA A 975 26.85 -0.11 19.22
C ALA A 975 27.61 1.24 19.17
N ASP A 976 26.92 2.38 19.27
CA ASP A 976 27.62 3.67 19.42
C ASP A 976 28.23 3.85 20.82
N GLU A 977 29.08 4.88 20.97
CA GLU A 977 29.75 5.21 22.23
C GLU A 977 28.76 5.47 23.39
N ALA A 978 27.56 5.97 23.10
CA ALA A 978 26.52 6.27 24.10
C ALA A 978 25.62 5.06 24.44
N LEU A 979 25.59 4.02 23.61
CA LEU A 979 25.07 2.70 23.97
C LEU A 979 26.14 1.87 24.69
N ASN A 980 27.38 1.83 24.18
CA ASN A 980 28.49 1.13 24.82
C ASN A 980 28.77 1.63 26.24
N ALA A 981 28.68 2.94 26.50
CA ALA A 981 28.76 3.47 27.87
C ALA A 981 27.68 2.92 28.83
N LYS A 982 26.50 2.53 28.33
CA LYS A 982 25.43 1.92 29.14
C LYS A 982 25.59 0.41 29.28
N ILE A 983 26.10 -0.25 28.23
CA ILE A 983 26.46 -1.68 28.28
C ILE A 983 27.57 -1.89 29.32
N ALA A 984 28.61 -1.05 29.31
CA ALA A 984 29.65 -1.04 30.34
C ALA A 984 29.08 -0.74 31.75
N ALA A 985 28.18 0.23 31.89
CA ALA A 985 27.51 0.49 33.17
C ALA A 985 26.66 -0.69 33.68
N ALA A 986 26.08 -1.48 32.78
CA ALA A 986 25.35 -2.71 33.11
C ALA A 986 26.28 -3.87 33.47
N HIS A 987 27.41 -4.03 32.77
CA HIS A 987 28.48 -4.96 33.14
C HIS A 987 28.99 -4.70 34.56
N ASP A 988 29.41 -3.47 34.83
CA ASP A 988 29.86 -2.99 36.15
C ASP A 988 28.83 -3.25 37.26
N ALA A 989 27.55 -3.05 36.98
CA ALA A 989 26.48 -3.27 37.95
C ALA A 989 26.22 -4.78 38.19
N ALA A 990 26.36 -5.62 37.15
CA ALA A 990 26.27 -7.06 37.25
C ALA A 990 27.43 -7.67 38.06
N GLU A 991 28.67 -7.21 37.86
CA GLU A 991 29.83 -7.62 38.68
C GLU A 991 29.64 -7.25 40.16
N ARG A 992 29.13 -6.05 40.45
CA ARG A 992 28.82 -5.62 41.82
C ARG A 992 27.70 -6.45 42.45
N ALA A 993 26.66 -6.80 41.68
CA ALA A 993 25.59 -7.68 42.15
C ALA A 993 26.08 -9.12 42.41
N ALA A 994 26.98 -9.65 41.57
CA ALA A 994 27.63 -10.94 41.77
C ALA A 994 28.54 -10.94 43.01
N THR A 995 29.30 -9.85 43.22
CA THR A 995 30.15 -9.67 44.41
C THR A 995 29.30 -9.61 45.69
N ALA A 996 28.26 -8.78 45.72
CA ALA A 996 27.34 -8.70 46.85
C ALA A 996 26.60 -10.02 47.12
N LYS A 997 26.31 -10.82 46.08
CA LYS A 997 25.74 -12.17 46.24
C LYS A 997 26.71 -13.13 46.93
N ALA A 998 28.01 -13.06 46.62
CA ALA A 998 29.02 -13.86 47.30
C ALA A 998 29.20 -13.44 48.77
N GLU A 999 29.12 -12.14 49.08
CA GLU A 999 29.12 -11.64 50.46
C GLU A 999 27.88 -12.10 51.24
N LEU A 1000 26.70 -12.09 50.61
CA LEU A 1000 25.46 -12.63 51.18
C LEU A 1000 25.58 -14.14 51.45
N ASP A 1001 26.09 -14.93 50.50
CA ASP A 1001 26.26 -16.38 50.69
C ASP A 1001 27.26 -16.70 51.81
N ALA A 1002 28.33 -15.92 51.95
CA ALA A 1002 29.25 -16.02 53.07
C ALA A 1002 28.60 -15.64 54.42
N ALA A 1003 27.71 -14.64 54.44
CA ALA A 1003 26.98 -14.24 55.64
C ALA A 1003 25.87 -15.23 56.06
N VAL A 1004 25.21 -15.86 55.08
CA VAL A 1004 24.30 -17.00 55.32
C VAL A 1004 25.06 -18.15 55.95
N ALA A 1005 26.17 -18.59 55.35
CA ALA A 1005 27.00 -19.67 55.87
C ALA A 1005 27.57 -19.37 57.28
N ALA A 1006 27.87 -18.10 57.58
CA ALA A 1006 28.28 -17.68 58.93
C ALA A 1006 27.15 -17.79 59.96
N THR A 1007 25.90 -17.49 59.57
CA THR A 1007 24.72 -17.64 60.45
C THR A 1007 24.38 -19.10 60.66
N ASP A 1008 24.38 -19.91 59.60
CA ASP A 1008 24.14 -21.36 59.67
C ASP A 1008 25.18 -22.09 60.54
N ALA A 1009 26.42 -21.59 60.61
CA ALA A 1009 27.47 -22.15 61.46
C ALA A 1009 27.24 -21.92 62.97
N VAL A 1010 26.55 -20.84 63.36
CA VAL A 1010 26.30 -20.50 64.78
C VAL A 1010 24.89 -20.85 65.26
N ALA A 1011 23.92 -20.97 64.34
CA ALA A 1011 22.54 -21.32 64.65
C ALA A 1011 22.36 -22.60 65.48
N PRO A 1012 23.09 -23.72 65.27
CA PRO A 1012 22.93 -24.93 66.08
C PRO A 1012 23.23 -24.71 67.57
N ALA A 1013 24.29 -23.97 67.89
CA ALA A 1013 24.69 -23.68 69.27
C ALA A 1013 23.68 -22.76 69.98
N TYR A 1014 23.16 -21.76 69.27
CA TYR A 1014 22.09 -20.89 69.78
C TYR A 1014 20.79 -21.68 70.04
N LEU A 1015 20.38 -22.54 69.09
CA LEU A 1015 19.18 -23.37 69.24
C LEU A 1015 19.32 -24.42 70.36
N GLU A 1016 20.50 -25.02 70.53
CA GLU A 1016 20.79 -25.93 71.64
C GLU A 1016 20.76 -25.20 73.00
N ALA A 1017 21.40 -24.02 73.11
CA ALA A 1017 21.36 -23.21 74.33
C ALA A 1017 19.93 -22.73 74.65
N LEU A 1018 19.13 -22.37 73.64
CA LEU A 1018 17.73 -22.00 73.79
C LEU A 1018 16.86 -23.16 74.28
N ALA A 1019 17.09 -24.37 73.76
CA ALA A 1019 16.43 -25.59 74.23
C ALA A 1019 16.82 -25.93 75.68
N ASN A 1020 18.12 -25.83 76.01
CA ASN A 1020 18.64 -26.07 77.36
C ASN A 1020 18.11 -25.07 78.39
N TYR A 1021 18.04 -23.78 78.05
CA TYR A 1021 17.39 -22.76 78.89
C TYR A 1021 15.90 -23.04 79.07
N THR A 1022 15.19 -23.41 77.99
CA THR A 1022 13.76 -23.74 78.05
C THR A 1022 13.49 -24.94 78.96
N ALA A 1023 14.32 -25.99 78.88
CA ALA A 1023 14.23 -27.16 79.75
C ALA A 1023 14.56 -26.82 81.22
N ALA A 1024 15.66 -26.10 81.47
CA ALA A 1024 16.05 -25.68 82.82
C ALA A 1024 15.02 -24.73 83.47
N LYS A 1025 14.35 -23.88 82.67
CA LYS A 1025 13.22 -23.06 83.14
C LYS A 1025 12.03 -23.94 83.50
N ALA A 1026 11.68 -24.95 82.71
CA ALA A 1026 10.58 -25.87 83.03
C ALA A 1026 10.86 -26.65 84.33
N GLU A 1027 12.10 -27.08 84.57
CA GLU A 1027 12.51 -27.69 85.86
C GLU A 1027 12.36 -26.72 87.04
N LEU A 1028 12.72 -25.44 86.87
CA LEU A 1028 12.52 -24.41 87.89
C LEU A 1028 11.04 -24.15 88.18
N ASP A 1029 10.21 -24.01 87.13
CA ASP A 1029 8.77 -23.82 87.27
C ASP A 1029 8.12 -25.02 87.99
N GLN A 1030 8.57 -26.25 87.69
CA GLN A 1030 8.13 -27.47 88.40
C GLN A 1030 8.59 -27.49 89.87
N ALA A 1031 9.86 -27.21 90.17
CA ALA A 1031 10.37 -27.20 91.53
C ALA A 1031 9.63 -26.17 92.41
N ILE A 1032 9.30 -25.00 91.85
CA ILE A 1032 8.48 -23.97 92.52
C ILE A 1032 7.06 -24.49 92.79
N ALA A 1033 6.45 -25.21 91.85
CA ALA A 1033 5.14 -25.81 92.05
C ALA A 1033 5.16 -26.89 93.16
N GLU A 1034 6.18 -27.73 93.21
CA GLU A 1034 6.33 -28.78 94.24
C GLU A 1034 6.58 -28.20 95.64
N LEU A 1035 7.42 -27.16 95.76
CA LEU A 1035 7.61 -26.41 97.01
C LEU A 1035 6.30 -25.79 97.50
N ASN A 1036 5.59 -25.07 96.63
CA ASN A 1036 4.30 -24.45 96.97
C ASN A 1036 3.24 -25.48 97.38
N ALA A 1037 3.21 -26.64 96.71
CA ALA A 1037 2.30 -27.73 97.05
C ALA A 1037 2.60 -28.34 98.43
N GLU A 1038 3.88 -28.45 98.83
CA GLU A 1038 4.24 -28.92 100.17
C GLU A 1038 3.99 -27.86 101.25
N ILE A 1039 4.24 -26.57 100.99
CA ILE A 1039 3.88 -25.47 101.91
C ILE A 1039 2.38 -25.51 102.21
N ALA A 1040 1.53 -25.52 101.18
CA ALA A 1040 0.08 -25.59 101.33
C ALA A 1040 -0.39 -26.88 102.07
N ARG A 1041 0.37 -27.97 101.95
CA ARG A 1041 0.12 -29.23 102.68
C ARG A 1041 0.44 -29.11 104.17
N GLN A 1042 1.45 -28.33 104.54
CA GLN A 1042 1.86 -28.13 105.93
C GLN A 1042 0.95 -27.11 106.62
N GLU A 1043 0.59 -26.02 105.94
CA GLU A 1043 -0.48 -25.10 106.38
C GLU A 1043 -1.83 -25.82 106.60
N ALA A 1044 -2.08 -26.93 105.90
CA ALA A 1044 -3.27 -27.77 106.10
C ALA A 1044 -3.13 -28.75 107.29
N ALA A 1045 -1.91 -29.20 107.60
CA ALA A 1045 -1.65 -30.09 108.73
C ALA A 1045 -1.71 -29.35 110.08
N GLU A 1046 -1.25 -28.10 110.16
CA GLU A 1046 -1.25 -27.31 111.39
C GLU A 1046 -2.65 -26.95 111.90
N ARG A 1047 -3.66 -26.96 111.01
CA ARG A 1047 -5.08 -26.75 111.36
C ARG A 1047 -5.74 -27.93 112.10
N GLY A 1048 -4.99 -29.00 112.42
CA GLY A 1048 -5.50 -30.22 113.05
C GLY A 1048 -5.60 -30.22 114.59
N ASN A 1049 -4.96 -29.28 115.30
CA ASN A 1049 -4.93 -29.24 116.77
C ASN A 1049 -5.29 -27.84 117.31
N GLY A 1050 -6.16 -27.79 118.33
CA GLY A 1050 -6.39 -26.57 119.14
C GLY A 1050 -5.31 -26.37 120.21
N GLU A 1051 -5.21 -25.21 120.88
CA GLU A 1051 -6.19 -24.10 120.89
C GLU A 1051 -5.52 -22.71 121.06
N GLN A 1052 -5.76 -21.84 120.06
CA GLN A 1052 -5.67 -20.37 120.03
C GLN A 1052 -4.61 -19.62 120.87
N ALA A 1053 -3.50 -19.21 120.23
CA ALA A 1053 -2.81 -17.95 120.53
C ALA A 1053 -2.06 -17.35 119.30
N GLN A 1054 -2.31 -16.06 119.04
CA GLN A 1054 -1.50 -15.06 118.30
C GLN A 1054 -0.96 -15.32 116.86
N THR A 1055 -1.32 -14.37 115.97
CA THR A 1055 -0.54 -13.81 114.85
C THR A 1055 0.20 -14.76 113.88
N ALA A 1056 -0.44 -15.06 112.75
CA ALA A 1056 0.26 -15.53 111.55
C ALA A 1056 0.99 -14.37 110.86
N THR A 1057 2.32 -14.49 110.70
CA THR A 1057 3.15 -13.49 110.01
C THR A 1057 3.10 -13.68 108.50
N GLN A 1058 2.46 -12.76 107.79
CA GLN A 1058 2.40 -12.76 106.33
C GLN A 1058 3.78 -12.41 105.72
N VAL A 1059 4.52 -13.42 105.25
CA VAL A 1059 5.81 -13.23 104.57
C VAL A 1059 5.58 -12.60 103.19
N THR A 1060 5.59 -11.27 103.15
CA THR A 1060 5.47 -10.48 101.92
C THR A 1060 6.82 -10.41 101.22
N TYR A 1061 6.99 -11.20 100.15
CA TYR A 1061 8.17 -11.08 99.29
C TYR A 1061 8.06 -9.84 98.39
N GLN A 1062 8.53 -8.69 98.88
CA GLN A 1062 8.56 -7.46 98.09
C GLN A 1062 9.52 -7.58 96.91
N ALA A 1063 9.03 -7.28 95.71
CA ALA A 1063 9.87 -7.13 94.52
C ALA A 1063 10.78 -5.90 94.66
N LYS A 1064 12.07 -6.12 94.94
CA LYS A 1064 13.08 -5.06 94.94
C LYS A 1064 13.41 -4.62 93.50
N HIS A 1065 12.65 -3.67 92.98
CA HIS A 1065 13.19 -2.76 91.98
C HIS A 1065 14.23 -1.85 92.65
N ALA A 1066 15.46 -1.87 92.14
CA ALA A 1066 16.50 -0.89 92.42
C ALA A 1066 17.04 -0.38 91.09
N VAL A 1067 17.05 0.93 90.89
CA VAL A 1067 17.43 1.59 89.64
C VAL A 1067 18.74 2.34 89.83
N ALA A 1068 19.65 2.20 88.87
CA ALA A 1068 20.85 3.01 88.64
C ALA A 1068 21.21 2.85 87.14
N THR A 1069 21.50 3.84 86.27
CA THR A 1069 21.97 5.24 86.37
C THR A 1069 23.40 5.36 86.94
N THR A 1070 24.40 5.96 86.27
CA THR A 1070 24.41 6.80 85.05
C THR A 1070 25.85 6.97 84.50
N GLU A 1071 26.01 7.55 83.28
CA GLU A 1071 27.18 8.36 82.82
C GLU A 1071 28.57 7.68 82.66
N ILE A 1072 29.60 8.18 81.93
CA ILE A 1072 29.76 9.12 80.77
C ILE A 1072 31.15 8.85 80.13
N ALA A 1073 31.30 9.00 78.80
CA ALA A 1073 32.58 9.38 78.14
C ALA A 1073 32.35 9.90 76.70
N THR A 1074 33.12 10.88 76.23
CA THR A 1074 32.86 11.66 75.00
C THR A 1074 34.01 11.67 73.98
N GLN A 1075 33.65 11.77 72.69
CA GLN A 1075 34.19 12.69 71.64
C GLN A 1075 33.30 12.52 70.38
N GLN A 1076 32.59 13.54 69.86
CA GLN A 1076 33.04 14.68 69.03
C GLN A 1076 33.75 14.26 67.72
N THR A 1077 33.41 14.76 66.52
CA THR A 1077 32.47 15.83 66.08
C THR A 1077 31.38 15.23 65.12
N ALA A 1078 30.51 15.90 64.34
CA ALA A 1078 30.32 17.31 63.92
C ALA A 1078 28.83 17.63 63.58
N MET A 1079 28.57 18.76 62.90
CA MET A 1079 27.26 19.27 62.41
C MET A 1079 27.51 20.23 61.20
N PRO A 1080 26.53 20.70 60.37
CA PRO A 1080 25.16 21.22 60.67
C PRO A 1080 24.00 20.39 60.02
N ALA A 1081 22.73 20.42 60.48
CA ALA A 1081 21.69 21.48 60.45
C ALA A 1081 21.28 21.90 59.01
N THR A 1082 20.01 22.04 58.61
CA THR A 1082 18.68 22.18 59.29
C THR A 1082 17.62 21.31 58.57
N GLY A 1083 16.36 21.10 58.99
CA GLY A 1083 15.55 21.52 60.16
C GLY A 1083 14.04 21.29 59.86
N ASP A 1084 13.21 21.12 60.90
CA ASP A 1084 11.73 21.05 61.02
C ASP A 1084 10.88 21.00 59.72
N ALA A 1085 10.11 19.93 59.41
CA ALA A 1085 8.91 19.41 60.09
C ALA A 1085 7.67 20.34 60.03
N PHE A 1086 6.57 19.90 59.38
CA PHE A 1086 5.18 20.05 59.85
C PHE A 1086 4.19 19.21 59.00
N ASP A 1087 2.98 19.06 59.51
CA ASP A 1087 1.83 18.30 58.98
C ASP A 1087 0.72 19.27 58.46
N LEU A 1088 -0.42 18.71 58.03
CA LEU A 1088 -1.75 19.34 57.82
C LEU A 1088 -2.12 20.02 56.47
N LEU A 1089 -3.26 19.54 55.93
CA LEU A 1089 -4.40 20.23 55.28
C LEU A 1089 -4.20 21.58 54.54
N GLY A 1090 -4.64 21.64 53.27
CA GLY A 1090 -4.89 22.88 52.54
C GLY A 1090 -5.66 22.67 51.22
N GLU A 1091 -6.86 23.25 51.10
CA GLU A 1091 -7.81 23.03 49.99
C GLU A 1091 -7.90 24.25 49.04
N THR A 1092 -8.40 24.03 47.81
CA THR A 1092 -9.04 25.02 46.89
C THR A 1092 -8.23 26.04 46.03
N PHE A 1093 -8.47 25.95 44.71
CA PHE A 1093 -8.84 27.04 43.76
C PHE A 1093 -7.81 28.01 43.06
N VAL A 1094 -7.59 27.73 41.76
CA VAL A 1094 -8.08 28.52 40.58
C VAL A 1094 -7.21 29.58 39.83
N ILE A 1095 -7.40 29.60 38.50
CA ILE A 1095 -7.08 30.62 37.45
C ILE A 1095 -5.60 31.09 37.29
N GLY A 1096 -4.90 30.49 36.31
CA GLY A 1096 -4.77 31.04 34.94
C GLY A 1096 -3.90 32.28 34.65
N GLY A 1097 -2.84 32.07 33.83
CA GLY A 1097 -2.58 32.89 32.63
C GLY A 1097 -1.43 33.92 32.60
N THR A 1098 -0.82 34.05 31.41
CA THR A 1098 -0.05 35.22 30.88
C THR A 1098 1.33 35.60 31.48
N VAL A 1099 2.37 34.96 30.94
CA VAL A 1099 3.49 35.56 30.16
C VAL A 1099 3.95 37.02 30.44
N LEU A 1100 5.26 37.17 30.66
CA LEU A 1100 6.13 38.29 30.25
C LEU A 1100 7.33 37.66 29.48
N VAL A 1101 7.77 38.01 28.25
CA VAL A 1101 7.95 39.26 27.46
C VAL A 1101 9.43 39.69 27.37
N ALA A 1102 10.04 39.53 26.18
CA ALA A 1102 11.04 40.39 25.51
C ALA A 1102 11.77 39.63 24.35
N ALA A 1103 12.25 40.22 23.25
CA ALA A 1103 11.91 41.46 22.53
C ALA A 1103 12.60 41.46 21.13
N GLY A 1104 12.13 42.30 20.18
CA GLY A 1104 12.68 42.45 18.81
C GLY A 1104 11.91 41.62 17.75
N VAL A 1105 10.99 42.12 16.91
CA VAL A 1105 10.77 43.44 16.25
C VAL A 1105 11.73 43.72 15.08
N PHE A 1106 11.25 43.57 13.84
CA PHE A 1106 11.00 44.70 12.92
C PHE A 1106 10.09 44.30 11.72
N LEU A 1107 9.27 45.27 11.28
CA LEU A 1107 8.52 45.52 10.01
C LEU A 1107 8.49 44.47 8.85
N SER A 1108 7.44 44.39 8.00
CA SER A 1108 6.20 45.20 7.89
C SER A 1108 5.09 44.61 7.00
N ASP A 1109 3.85 44.81 7.46
CA ASP A 1109 2.58 45.11 6.76
C ASP A 1109 1.97 44.24 5.62
N LYS A 1110 0.63 44.09 5.73
CA LYS A 1110 -0.44 43.84 4.73
C LYS A 1110 -0.03 43.48 3.27
N ARG A 1111 -0.74 42.55 2.61
CA ARG A 1111 -2.22 42.60 2.43
C ARG A 1111 -2.86 41.27 1.98
N ARG A 1112 -4.19 41.22 2.06
CA ARG A 1112 -5.09 40.13 1.64
C ARG A 1112 -5.12 39.85 0.12
N GLN A 1113 -5.60 38.64 -0.19
CA GLN A 1113 -6.71 38.28 -1.11
C GLN A 1113 -6.44 37.70 -2.52
N LEU A 1114 -7.27 36.67 -2.82
CA LEU A 1114 -7.78 36.15 -4.10
C LEU A 1114 -6.89 35.25 -5.00
N ILE A 1115 -7.31 33.98 -5.07
CA ILE A 1115 -7.59 33.17 -6.28
C ILE A 1115 -6.49 33.09 -7.35
N ARG A 1116 -5.85 31.92 -7.44
CA ARG A 1116 -6.38 30.82 -8.29
C ARG A 1116 -6.34 29.51 -7.52
#